data_AF-A0A4Y7ZLB0-F1
#
_entry.id   AF-A0A4Y7ZLB0-F1
#
_cell.length_a   1.000
_cell.length_b   1.000
_cell.length_c   1.000
_cell.angle_alpha   90.00
_cell.angle_beta   90.00
_cell.angle_gamma   90.00
#
_symmetry.space_group_name_H-M   'P 1'
#
loop_
_entity.id
_entity.type
_entity.pdbx_description
1 polymer ?
#
loop_
_entity_poly.entity_id
_entity_poly.type
_entity_poly.pdbx_seq_one_letter_code
_entity_poly.pdbx_strand_id
1 'polypeptide(L)'
;MSLVLIKTTLDGAVTKIALPSAQIINVEANAHYTIIDSVTGKAPESLQIVKANNDLVIQQGAENASEQLVKIEQFFEAETEASFAADGSSQLANTVEGNLITSSSSEAFAPSIAGESGLVWKGAAAQSTASVGASSASVISNTLLYSLAGGAAGLTAAGVAVASSSDSSSSDSSSSDSTADTTAPSVMISDDTTGTATGDVTYTFTFSEEVTGFTVDDVVITGGTAGTLTSSDNITYTLVVTPDPDSTTDITVDVAADVATDLAGNGNTVAITNTQTVDTIIPSVVITDDTTGTATGDVTYTFTFSEEVTGFTAGDIVITGGTAGTLTSSDNITYTLVVTPESDSTTDITVDVAADMATDLAGNGNTVAITNTQTVNTFNPAIVITNDTTGAAAGDVTYTFTFSEEMMGFTIDDIVITGGTAGSLSTSDNITYTLVVTPDPDSTTDITVDVAADVATDAAGNGNTAAITNTQAVDTQAPTAIVTETASGNDEVVIGNDESVSVQSSEVGTGYLVHSSVTVTDVASITNSDDSLWSSVEITAADTDTELSAIGLDYGEYTFYSVDEAGNLSDASDEPVYVADTSIVVFDLAGGNSSSHSDRTFDANVDYTIYLVIDSSASNLGNSEWSSELWEGASNLDSGDTIVFVGSNGSPEFGNIDIDYASRTSNGASLFFVLNSTGVPRSNTTASQYFRLYANGSLSALTPNGDYLSNQNLWTGTWYLTNGSLGNAIPSGILTSQGLA
;
A
#
# COMPACT_ATOMS: atom_id res chain seq x y z
N MET A 1 -15.63 28.50 17.19
CA MET A 1 -16.22 29.64 16.42
C MET A 1 -15.12 30.20 15.53
N SER A 2 -15.43 30.88 14.42
CA SER A 2 -14.38 31.52 13.60
C SER A 2 -14.09 32.91 14.16
N LEU A 3 -13.12 33.02 15.05
CA LEU A 3 -12.83 34.25 15.78
C LEU A 3 -11.72 35.05 15.09
N VAL A 4 -11.84 36.38 15.16
CA VAL A 4 -10.86 37.31 14.62
C VAL A 4 -10.63 38.42 15.64
N LEU A 5 -9.36 38.66 15.97
CA LEU A 5 -8.93 39.85 16.68
C LEU A 5 -8.73 40.99 15.67
N ILE A 6 -9.35 42.13 15.96
CA ILE A 6 -9.24 43.37 15.22
C ILE A 6 -8.31 44.30 16.01
N LYS A 7 -7.18 44.67 15.41
CA LYS A 7 -6.25 45.67 15.94
C LYS A 7 -6.43 46.97 15.15
N THR A 8 -6.64 48.08 15.84
CA THR A 8 -6.78 49.43 15.26
C THR A 8 -5.75 50.36 15.88
N THR A 9 -4.81 50.87 15.08
CA THR A 9 -3.78 51.82 15.53
C THR A 9 -4.27 53.26 15.51
N LEU A 10 -3.54 54.18 16.16
CA LEU A 10 -3.91 55.59 16.32
C LEU A 10 -4.05 56.37 14.99
N ASP A 11 -3.42 55.90 13.92
CA ASP A 11 -3.55 56.41 12.54
C ASP A 11 -4.82 55.92 11.81
N GLY A 12 -5.56 55.00 12.42
CA GLY A 12 -6.77 54.37 11.85
C GLY A 12 -6.52 53.14 11.00
N ALA A 13 -5.29 52.61 10.92
CA ALA A 13 -5.04 51.35 10.22
C ALA A 13 -5.66 50.16 10.99
N VAL A 14 -6.39 49.30 10.27
CA VAL A 14 -7.12 48.15 10.85
C VAL A 14 -6.52 46.84 10.35
N THR A 15 -5.92 46.08 11.26
CA THR A 15 -5.38 44.74 11.01
C THR A 15 -6.34 43.67 11.53
N LYS A 16 -6.55 42.60 10.77
CA LYS A 16 -7.34 41.43 11.18
C LYS A 16 -6.42 40.24 11.40
N ILE A 17 -6.46 39.67 12.59
CA ILE A 17 -5.69 38.49 13.00
C ILE A 17 -6.69 37.35 13.20
N ALA A 18 -6.60 36.31 12.37
CA ALA A 18 -7.42 35.11 12.53
C ALA A 18 -6.91 34.28 13.72
N LEU A 19 -7.82 33.74 14.52
CA LEU A 19 -7.49 33.09 15.78
C LEU A 19 -7.68 31.56 15.67
N PRO A 20 -6.62 30.78 15.37
CA PRO A 20 -6.61 29.34 15.63
C PRO A 20 -6.51 29.08 17.15
N SER A 21 -6.61 27.82 17.57
CA SER A 21 -6.32 27.44 18.96
C SER A 21 -4.86 27.77 19.31
N ALA A 22 -4.66 28.48 20.41
CA ALA A 22 -3.39 29.00 20.93
C ALA A 22 -2.58 29.90 19.96
N GLN A 23 -2.72 31.23 20.13
CA GLN A 23 -1.78 32.21 19.57
C GLN A 23 -1.31 33.21 20.64
N ILE A 24 0.00 33.56 20.61
CA ILE A 24 0.59 34.67 21.36
C ILE A 24 0.62 35.93 20.49
N ILE A 25 0.26 37.08 21.05
CA ILE A 25 0.24 38.38 20.35
C ILE A 25 0.83 39.47 21.24
N ASN A 26 1.95 40.07 20.81
CA ASN A 26 2.61 41.16 21.54
C ASN A 26 1.87 42.49 21.32
N VAL A 27 1.81 43.32 22.36
CA VAL A 27 1.07 44.58 22.34
C VAL A 27 1.89 45.71 21.74
N GLU A 28 1.37 46.29 20.67
CA GLU A 28 1.78 47.62 20.22
C GLU A 28 1.06 48.69 21.05
N ALA A 29 1.83 49.61 21.65
CA ALA A 29 1.30 50.74 22.41
C ALA A 29 0.43 51.67 21.54
N ASN A 30 -0.55 52.35 22.13
CA ASN A 30 -1.52 53.21 21.43
C ASN A 30 -2.43 52.47 20.41
N ALA A 31 -2.53 51.14 20.48
CA ALA A 31 -3.44 50.35 19.66
C ALA A 31 -4.66 49.87 20.46
N HIS A 32 -5.82 49.85 19.80
CA HIS A 32 -7.10 49.36 20.32
C HIS A 32 -7.41 47.98 19.75
N TYR A 33 -7.75 47.03 20.63
CA TYR A 33 -7.97 45.62 20.32
C TYR A 33 -9.45 45.23 20.56
N THR A 34 -10.00 44.37 19.71
CA THR A 34 -11.43 44.02 19.73
C THR A 34 -11.66 42.66 19.12
N ILE A 35 -12.42 41.76 19.77
CA ILE A 35 -12.73 40.44 19.22
C ILE A 35 -14.13 40.40 18.63
N ILE A 36 -14.23 39.83 17.42
CA ILE A 36 -15.50 39.51 16.78
C ILE A 36 -15.51 38.07 16.27
N ASP A 37 -16.67 37.43 16.28
CA ASP A 37 -16.94 36.30 15.40
C ASP A 37 -17.00 36.80 13.95
N SER A 38 -16.25 36.14 13.05
CA SER A 38 -16.01 36.61 11.68
C SER A 38 -17.23 36.53 10.76
N VAL A 39 -18.28 35.79 11.18
CA VAL A 39 -19.50 35.55 10.40
C VAL A 39 -20.60 36.53 10.81
N THR A 40 -20.71 36.82 12.11
CA THR A 40 -21.74 37.70 12.69
C THR A 40 -21.28 39.16 12.85
N GLY A 41 -19.97 39.41 12.87
CA GLY A 41 -19.40 40.75 13.08
C GLY A 41 -19.62 41.31 14.49
N LYS A 42 -19.87 40.44 15.48
CA LYS A 42 -20.18 40.79 16.88
C LYS A 42 -19.25 40.09 17.86
N ALA A 43 -19.16 40.66 19.05
CA ALA A 43 -18.61 39.98 20.22
C ALA A 43 -19.34 38.65 20.50
N PRO A 44 -18.62 37.51 20.69
CA PRO A 44 -19.25 36.24 21.00
C PRO A 44 -19.74 36.16 22.45
N GLU A 45 -20.99 35.75 22.67
CA GLU A 45 -21.62 35.66 24.00
C GLU A 45 -21.00 34.60 24.95
N SER A 46 -20.07 33.75 24.46
CA SER A 46 -19.53 32.60 25.20
C SER A 46 -18.02 32.64 25.47
N LEU A 47 -17.34 33.75 25.19
CA LEU A 47 -15.94 33.93 25.55
C LEU A 47 -15.78 34.36 27.01
N GLN A 48 -14.72 33.86 27.63
CA GLN A 48 -14.18 34.41 28.87
C GLN A 48 -12.92 35.21 28.54
N ILE A 49 -12.79 36.39 29.12
CA ILE A 49 -11.56 37.21 29.04
C ILE A 49 -11.05 37.34 30.46
N VAL A 50 -9.78 36.96 30.67
CA VAL A 50 -9.15 36.82 31.98
C VAL A 50 -7.83 37.57 31.98
N LYS A 51 -7.62 38.47 32.97
CA LYS A 51 -6.27 38.99 33.25
C LYS A 51 -5.45 37.91 33.97
N ALA A 52 -4.27 37.59 33.46
CA ALA A 52 -3.31 36.70 34.11
C ALA A 52 -1.94 37.39 34.14
N ASN A 53 -1.43 37.71 35.32
CA ASN A 53 -0.23 38.53 35.51
C ASN A 53 -0.32 39.86 34.72
N ASN A 54 0.64 40.15 33.83
CA ASN A 54 0.62 41.33 32.95
C ASN A 54 -0.19 41.11 31.66
N ASP A 55 -0.71 39.91 31.44
CA ASP A 55 -1.25 39.46 30.16
C ASP A 55 -2.80 39.42 30.15
N LEU A 56 -3.37 39.50 28.94
CA LEU A 56 -4.81 39.35 28.70
C LEU A 56 -5.07 38.04 27.95
N VAL A 57 -5.70 37.09 28.62
CA VAL A 57 -5.97 35.75 28.08
C VAL A 57 -7.43 35.64 27.65
N ILE A 58 -7.66 35.14 26.43
CA ILE A 58 -9.00 34.86 25.90
C ILE A 58 -9.21 33.35 25.84
N GLN A 59 -10.31 32.90 26.46
CA GLN A 59 -10.60 31.50 26.70
C GLN A 59 -12.03 31.12 26.31
N GLN A 60 -12.25 29.83 26.03
CA GLN A 60 -13.59 29.26 25.80
C GLN A 60 -13.77 28.00 26.66
N GLY A 61 -14.80 27.99 27.51
CA GLY A 61 -15.09 26.87 28.40
C GLY A 61 -15.77 27.29 29.70
N ALA A 62 -15.82 26.38 30.67
CA ALA A 62 -16.19 26.65 32.06
C ALA A 62 -14.91 26.82 32.91
N GLU A 63 -15.00 27.54 34.03
CA GLU A 63 -13.85 28.04 34.81
C GLU A 63 -12.75 27.01 35.14
N ASN A 64 -13.10 25.73 35.28
CA ASN A 64 -12.16 24.64 35.62
C ASN A 64 -11.78 23.74 34.42
N ALA A 65 -12.16 24.12 33.20
CA ALA A 65 -11.95 23.39 31.95
C ALA A 65 -12.04 24.33 30.74
N SER A 66 -11.23 25.40 30.75
CA SER A 66 -11.16 26.41 29.68
C SER A 66 -10.06 26.09 28.67
N GLU A 67 -10.37 26.09 27.38
CA GLU A 67 -9.35 26.13 26.32
C GLU A 67 -8.82 27.57 26.17
N GLN A 68 -7.51 27.75 26.21
CA GLN A 68 -6.87 29.03 25.90
C GLN A 68 -6.80 29.23 24.38
N LEU A 69 -7.51 30.23 23.89
CA LEU A 69 -7.54 30.55 22.46
C LEU A 69 -6.42 31.54 22.11
N VAL A 70 -6.24 32.60 22.91
CA VAL A 70 -5.23 33.65 22.66
C VAL A 70 -4.64 34.13 23.97
N LYS A 71 -3.33 34.41 23.97
CA LYS A 71 -2.63 35.19 25.00
C LYS A 71 -2.13 36.49 24.38
N ILE A 72 -2.57 37.63 24.91
CA ILE A 72 -2.06 38.94 24.52
C ILE A 72 -1.09 39.39 25.62
N GLU A 73 0.20 39.40 25.31
CA GLU A 73 1.27 39.55 26.31
C GLU A 73 1.59 41.02 26.62
N GLN A 74 1.99 41.28 27.87
CA GLN A 74 2.35 42.61 28.38
C GLN A 74 1.22 43.67 28.33
N PHE A 75 -0.03 43.25 28.11
CA PHE A 75 -1.20 44.11 27.92
C PHE A 75 -1.49 45.09 29.08
N PHE A 76 -1.00 44.79 30.28
CA PHE A 76 -1.19 45.62 31.47
C PHE A 76 0.11 46.24 32.03
N GLU A 77 1.17 46.31 31.23
CA GLU A 77 2.43 46.96 31.63
C GLU A 77 2.34 48.49 31.52
N ALA A 78 3.05 49.19 32.42
CA ALA A 78 2.86 50.62 32.67
C ALA A 78 3.13 51.53 31.45
N GLU A 79 3.93 51.06 30.49
CA GLU A 79 4.27 51.79 29.25
C GLU A 79 3.24 51.56 28.12
N THR A 80 2.29 50.63 28.27
CA THR A 80 1.33 50.28 27.21
C THR A 80 0.02 51.05 27.34
N GLU A 81 -0.11 52.19 26.65
CA GLU A 81 -1.41 52.87 26.43
C GLU A 81 -2.31 52.08 25.42
N ALA A 82 -2.40 50.77 25.59
CA ALA A 82 -3.27 49.89 24.82
C ALA A 82 -4.67 49.80 25.45
N SER A 83 -5.68 49.48 24.64
CA SER A 83 -7.06 49.35 25.11
C SER A 83 -7.77 48.17 24.45
N PHE A 84 -8.72 47.56 25.15
CA PHE A 84 -9.46 46.39 24.67
C PHE A 84 -10.96 46.56 24.90
N ALA A 85 -11.75 46.45 23.84
CA ALA A 85 -13.21 46.45 23.90
C ALA A 85 -13.79 45.05 23.60
N ALA A 86 -14.58 44.54 24.54
CA ALA A 86 -15.26 43.24 24.41
C ALA A 86 -16.64 43.32 23.72
N ASP A 87 -17.06 44.49 23.23
CA ASP A 87 -18.42 44.72 22.72
C ASP A 87 -18.50 45.03 21.20
N GLY A 88 -17.36 45.13 20.52
CA GLY A 88 -17.28 45.50 19.11
C GLY A 88 -17.23 47.01 18.85
N SER A 89 -17.17 47.86 19.88
CA SER A 89 -17.00 49.31 19.71
C SER A 89 -15.56 49.68 19.32
N SER A 90 -15.42 50.77 18.57
CA SER A 90 -14.15 51.25 18.00
C SER A 90 -13.87 52.72 18.36
N GLN A 91 -14.24 53.13 19.57
CA GLN A 91 -14.18 54.52 20.03
C GLN A 91 -12.97 54.70 20.95
N LEU A 92 -11.97 55.46 20.51
CA LEU A 92 -10.84 55.87 21.33
C LEU A 92 -11.34 56.77 22.47
N ALA A 93 -11.44 56.21 23.68
CA ALA A 93 -11.85 56.94 24.88
C ALA A 93 -10.63 57.58 25.54
N ASN A 94 -10.55 58.91 25.55
CA ASN A 94 -9.47 59.63 26.22
C ASN A 94 -9.52 59.45 27.75
N THR A 95 -8.40 58.96 28.29
CA THR A 95 -7.87 59.26 29.64
C THR A 95 -8.67 58.75 30.86
N VAL A 96 -8.29 57.57 31.37
CA VAL A 96 -7.99 57.33 32.81
C VAL A 96 -6.90 56.24 32.88
N GLU A 97 -5.91 56.38 33.77
CA GLU A 97 -4.92 55.33 34.04
C GLU A 97 -5.58 54.09 34.71
N GLY A 98 -5.37 52.91 34.13
CA GLY A 98 -5.62 51.62 34.79
C GLY A 98 -7.02 50.98 34.62
N ASN A 99 -7.00 49.68 34.31
CA ASN A 99 -8.07 48.69 34.55
C ASN A 99 -9.47 48.86 33.91
N LEU A 100 -9.77 49.88 33.11
CA LEU A 100 -11.13 50.07 32.57
C LEU A 100 -11.43 49.22 31.31
N ILE A 101 -11.74 47.92 31.49
CA ILE A 101 -12.43 47.13 30.47
C ILE A 101 -13.90 47.60 30.41
N THR A 102 -14.30 48.24 29.32
CA THR A 102 -15.67 48.77 29.15
C THR A 102 -16.64 47.67 28.71
N SER A 103 -17.49 47.20 29.63
CA SER A 103 -18.66 46.38 29.31
C SER A 103 -19.90 47.26 29.14
N SER A 104 -20.63 47.10 28.02
CA SER A 104 -21.87 47.85 27.73
C SER A 104 -23.13 47.24 28.39
N SER A 105 -22.94 46.31 29.34
CA SER A 105 -23.98 45.60 30.10
C SER A 105 -24.00 46.07 31.56
N SER A 106 -25.17 46.45 32.07
CA SER A 106 -25.32 47.31 33.27
C SER A 106 -25.14 46.64 34.64
N GLU A 107 -24.26 45.64 34.79
CA GLU A 107 -23.90 45.05 36.08
C GLU A 107 -22.39 45.14 36.31
N ALA A 108 -21.99 46.03 37.22
CA ALA A 108 -20.60 46.23 37.60
C ALA A 108 -20.19 45.23 38.70
N PHE A 109 -19.29 44.31 38.38
CA PHE A 109 -18.60 43.50 39.39
C PHE A 109 -17.64 44.38 40.20
N ALA A 110 -17.71 44.30 41.53
CA ALA A 110 -16.80 45.01 42.42
C ALA A 110 -15.47 44.25 42.55
N PRO A 111 -14.31 44.93 42.52
CA PRO A 111 -13.02 44.29 42.72
C PRO A 111 -12.88 43.79 44.17
N SER A 112 -12.56 42.51 44.34
CA SER A 112 -12.24 41.92 45.66
C SER A 112 -10.83 42.31 46.08
N ILE A 113 -10.68 42.89 47.27
CA ILE A 113 -9.36 43.15 47.88
C ILE A 113 -8.98 41.95 48.76
N ALA A 114 -8.44 40.90 48.14
CA ALA A 114 -7.42 39.99 48.69
C ALA A 114 -7.21 38.78 47.75
N GLY A 115 -5.96 38.52 47.36
CA GLY A 115 -5.45 37.14 47.26
C GLY A 115 -5.93 36.23 46.11
N GLU A 116 -6.49 36.74 45.02
CA GLU A 116 -6.60 36.00 43.75
C GLU A 116 -6.89 36.99 42.59
N SER A 117 -6.02 37.04 41.57
CA SER A 117 -6.08 38.06 40.52
C SER A 117 -6.71 37.55 39.23
N GLY A 118 -8.03 37.72 39.10
CA GLY A 118 -8.77 37.43 37.88
C GLY A 118 -9.96 38.35 37.67
N LEU A 119 -9.80 39.37 36.81
CA LEU A 119 -10.95 40.03 36.19
C LEU A 119 -11.49 39.11 35.10
N VAL A 120 -12.72 38.60 35.27
CA VAL A 120 -13.37 37.68 34.33
C VAL A 120 -14.61 38.33 33.72
N TRP A 121 -14.57 38.61 32.42
CA TRP A 121 -15.77 38.99 31.66
C TRP A 121 -16.45 37.74 31.08
N LYS A 122 -17.80 37.72 31.07
CA LYS A 122 -18.62 36.70 30.42
C LYS A 122 -19.78 37.38 29.68
N GLY A 123 -20.02 36.97 28.44
CA GLY A 123 -21.16 37.45 27.66
C GLY A 123 -22.50 36.98 28.26
N ALA A 124 -23.55 37.79 28.09
CA ALA A 124 -24.90 37.49 28.58
C ALA A 124 -25.90 37.46 27.42
N ALA A 125 -26.61 36.33 27.27
CA ALA A 125 -27.59 36.13 26.21
C ALA A 125 -28.83 37.03 26.40
N ALA A 126 -29.24 37.72 25.33
CA ALA A 126 -30.29 38.74 25.41
C ALA A 126 -31.73 38.16 25.42
N GLN A 127 -32.44 38.32 26.55
CA GLN A 127 -33.91 38.33 26.56
C GLN A 127 -34.48 39.37 27.54
N SER A 128 -35.74 39.77 27.32
CA SER A 128 -36.34 41.00 27.86
C SER A 128 -37.49 40.70 28.83
N THR A 129 -37.64 41.46 29.93
CA THR A 129 -38.83 42.30 30.21
C THR A 129 -38.84 43.00 31.59
N ALA A 130 -39.52 44.15 31.65
CA ALA A 130 -40.36 44.66 32.76
C ALA A 130 -39.83 44.70 34.23
N SER A 131 -39.18 45.80 34.58
CA SER A 131 -39.57 46.78 35.63
C SER A 131 -40.43 46.37 36.86
N VAL A 132 -40.02 46.88 38.04
CA VAL A 132 -40.76 47.09 39.32
C VAL A 132 -41.01 45.85 40.20
N GLY A 133 -40.45 45.88 41.41
CA GLY A 133 -40.78 44.94 42.49
C GLY A 133 -40.08 45.27 43.81
N ALA A 134 -40.64 46.17 44.62
CA ALA A 134 -40.08 46.54 45.93
C ALA A 134 -40.78 45.78 47.08
N SER A 135 -40.02 45.21 48.02
CA SER A 135 -40.53 44.74 49.31
C SER A 135 -39.50 44.83 50.44
N SER A 136 -39.91 45.48 51.54
CA SER A 136 -39.03 45.95 52.62
C SER A 136 -38.87 44.96 53.78
N ALA A 137 -37.66 44.87 54.34
CA ALA A 137 -37.37 44.59 55.76
C ALA A 137 -35.91 45.03 56.06
N SER A 138 -35.54 45.94 56.98
CA SER A 138 -36.13 46.45 58.25
C SER A 138 -36.08 45.42 59.38
N VAL A 139 -35.45 45.63 60.55
CA VAL A 139 -34.67 46.74 61.19
C VAL A 139 -33.80 46.12 62.34
N ILE A 140 -32.92 46.77 63.13
CA ILE A 140 -32.67 48.19 63.49
C ILE A 140 -31.19 48.39 63.94
N SER A 141 -30.69 49.64 63.86
CA SER A 141 -29.72 50.28 64.79
C SER A 141 -28.25 49.78 64.87
N ASN A 142 -27.24 50.62 65.14
CA ASN A 142 -27.19 52.09 65.36
C ASN A 142 -25.78 52.61 64.97
N THR A 143 -25.60 53.71 64.19
CA THR A 143 -25.75 55.14 64.55
C THR A 143 -24.56 55.69 65.36
N LEU A 144 -23.84 56.77 65.00
CA LEU A 144 -23.71 57.65 63.81
C LEU A 144 -22.27 58.31 63.88
N LEU A 145 -21.82 59.47 63.35
CA LEU A 145 -22.46 60.68 62.78
C LEU A 145 -21.53 61.53 61.86
N TYR A 146 -21.62 61.30 60.54
CA TYR A 146 -21.40 62.26 59.41
C TYR A 146 -20.05 62.97 59.12
N SER A 147 -19.91 63.28 57.82
CA SER A 147 -19.06 64.29 57.16
C SER A 147 -19.71 65.72 57.31
N LEU A 148 -19.37 66.82 56.62
CA LEU A 148 -19.02 67.07 55.22
C LEU A 148 -18.52 68.52 55.00
N ALA A 149 -17.76 68.74 53.93
CA ALA A 149 -17.47 69.97 53.16
C ALA A 149 -17.85 71.39 53.67
N GLY A 150 -16.89 72.30 53.51
CA GLY A 150 -17.05 73.40 52.54
C GLY A 150 -17.26 74.82 53.08
N GLY A 151 -16.50 75.78 52.53
CA GLY A 151 -16.72 77.22 52.76
C GLY A 151 -15.48 78.09 52.52
N ALA A 152 -15.33 78.63 51.31
CA ALA A 152 -14.24 79.55 50.97
C ALA A 152 -14.75 80.98 50.74
N ALA A 153 -14.22 81.96 51.49
CA ALA A 153 -13.96 83.34 51.04
C ALA A 153 -13.48 84.26 52.18
N GLY A 154 -12.46 85.10 51.92
CA GLY A 154 -12.51 86.50 52.38
C GLY A 154 -11.49 87.03 53.41
N LEU A 155 -10.32 87.47 52.90
CA LEU A 155 -9.69 88.78 53.19
C LEU A 155 -9.06 89.11 54.58
N THR A 156 -7.76 89.42 54.51
CA THR A 156 -7.01 90.48 55.27
C THR A 156 -6.75 90.33 56.78
N ALA A 157 -5.71 90.93 57.38
CA ALA A 157 -4.36 91.34 56.91
C ALA A 157 -3.51 91.80 58.12
N ALA A 158 -2.16 91.72 58.00
CA ALA A 158 -1.13 92.18 58.96
C ALA A 158 -1.10 91.47 60.34
N GLY A 159 0.06 91.32 60.99
CA GLY A 159 1.44 91.60 60.55
C GLY A 159 2.45 91.73 61.70
N VAL A 160 3.73 91.88 61.34
CA VAL A 160 4.89 92.20 62.21
C VAL A 160 5.37 91.08 63.16
N ALA A 161 6.68 90.82 63.13
CA ALA A 161 7.39 90.00 64.12
C ALA A 161 8.37 90.87 64.93
N VAL A 162 8.62 90.52 66.19
CA VAL A 162 9.72 91.06 67.03
C VAL A 162 10.32 89.93 67.86
N ALA A 163 11.63 89.96 68.05
CA ALA A 163 12.44 88.89 68.62
C ALA A 163 12.58 88.93 70.16
N SER A 164 13.00 87.78 70.71
CA SER A 164 13.96 87.58 71.81
C SER A 164 13.98 88.49 73.04
N SER A 165 14.03 87.87 74.22
CA SER A 165 14.91 88.31 75.31
C SER A 165 15.52 87.10 76.04
N SER A 166 16.68 87.31 76.66
CA SER A 166 17.51 86.25 77.25
C SER A 166 18.22 86.74 78.51
N ASP A 167 18.18 85.96 79.58
CA ASP A 167 19.20 85.91 80.65
C ASP A 167 18.94 84.63 81.50
N SER A 168 19.92 83.79 81.85
CA SER A 168 21.08 84.00 82.75
C SER A 168 20.67 84.04 84.24
N SER A 169 21.33 83.34 85.18
CA SER A 169 22.44 82.37 85.08
C SER A 169 22.66 81.66 86.45
N SER A 170 23.69 80.80 86.54
CA SER A 170 24.33 80.25 87.76
C SER A 170 23.60 79.12 88.52
N SER A 171 24.26 78.25 89.30
CA SER A 171 25.41 77.34 89.00
C SER A 171 25.89 76.68 90.30
N ASP A 172 26.07 75.35 90.31
CA ASP A 172 27.13 74.70 91.08
C ASP A 172 27.53 73.37 90.41
N SER A 173 28.51 72.66 90.98
CA SER A 173 29.49 71.89 90.23
C SER A 173 29.76 70.49 90.79
N SER A 174 29.91 69.52 89.89
CA SER A 174 30.62 68.27 90.16
C SER A 174 31.28 67.79 88.87
N SER A 175 32.60 67.93 88.79
CA SER A 175 33.38 67.51 87.62
C SER A 175 33.52 65.99 87.57
N SER A 176 32.65 65.32 86.82
CA SER A 176 33.07 64.13 86.08
C SER A 176 33.96 64.57 84.92
N ASP A 177 35.07 63.86 84.72
CA ASP A 177 36.04 64.15 83.67
C ASP A 177 35.49 63.64 82.32
N SER A 178 34.60 64.43 81.72
CA SER A 178 34.18 64.24 80.33
C SER A 178 35.31 64.67 79.42
N THR A 179 36.31 63.78 79.26
CA THR A 179 37.15 63.76 78.08
C THR A 179 36.23 63.78 76.87
N ALA A 180 36.28 64.85 76.06
CA ALA A 180 35.48 64.92 74.85
C ALA A 180 35.85 63.74 73.97
N ASP A 181 34.87 62.94 73.56
CA ASP A 181 35.18 61.85 72.63
C ASP A 181 35.58 62.46 71.29
N THR A 182 36.66 61.91 70.77
CA THR A 182 37.32 62.34 69.52
C THR A 182 37.69 61.11 68.67
N THR A 183 37.11 59.97 69.01
CA THR A 183 37.20 58.71 68.27
C THR A 183 36.14 58.76 67.18
N ALA A 184 36.56 58.68 65.91
CA ALA A 184 35.62 58.50 64.80
C ALA A 184 35.15 57.02 64.78
N PRO A 185 33.85 56.73 64.72
CA PRO A 185 33.39 55.35 64.69
C PRO A 185 33.88 54.63 63.42
N SER A 186 34.41 53.43 63.57
CA SER A 186 34.91 52.63 62.44
C SER A 186 33.86 51.64 61.96
N VAL A 187 33.61 51.58 60.65
CA VAL A 187 32.69 50.60 60.05
C VAL A 187 33.45 49.45 59.37
N MET A 188 32.99 48.22 59.60
CA MET A 188 33.42 47.01 58.89
C MET A 188 32.24 46.48 58.06
N ILE A 189 32.51 46.12 56.80
CA ILE A 189 31.53 45.51 55.89
C ILE A 189 31.87 44.02 55.71
N SER A 190 30.90 43.15 55.91
CA SER A 190 30.98 41.71 55.60
C SER A 190 29.66 41.19 55.06
N ASP A 191 29.72 40.36 54.04
CA ASP A 191 28.60 39.63 53.44
C ASP A 191 28.39 38.26 54.10
N ASP A 192 27.37 37.52 53.64
CA ASP A 192 26.99 36.18 54.10
C ASP A 192 27.34 35.05 53.10
N THR A 193 27.96 35.37 51.97
CA THR A 193 28.06 34.50 50.80
C THR A 193 29.48 33.93 50.66
N THR A 194 29.63 32.76 50.03
CA THR A 194 30.95 32.12 49.86
C THR A 194 31.15 31.60 48.45
N GLY A 195 32.12 32.17 47.73
CA GLY A 195 32.37 31.84 46.33
C GLY A 195 31.68 32.85 45.41
N THR A 196 31.02 32.37 44.37
CA THR A 196 30.23 33.20 43.45
C THR A 196 28.78 33.29 43.93
N ALA A 197 28.15 34.47 43.79
CA ALA A 197 26.76 34.70 44.13
C ALA A 197 25.87 34.54 42.89
N THR A 198 24.87 33.67 42.98
CA THR A 198 23.83 33.43 41.96
C THR A 198 22.49 34.11 42.29
N GLY A 199 22.46 34.94 43.34
CA GLY A 199 21.26 35.60 43.86
C GLY A 199 21.55 36.55 45.02
N ASP A 200 20.51 36.92 45.77
CA ASP A 200 20.56 37.88 46.89
C ASP A 200 21.71 37.63 47.89
N VAL A 201 22.46 38.69 48.22
CA VAL A 201 23.57 38.70 49.17
C VAL A 201 23.24 39.60 50.37
N THR A 202 23.44 39.14 51.62
CA THR A 202 23.18 39.93 52.82
C THR A 202 24.44 40.60 53.36
N TYR A 203 24.56 41.91 53.12
CA TYR A 203 25.63 42.73 53.69
C TYR A 203 25.32 43.13 55.13
N THR A 204 26.33 43.00 55.99
CA THR A 204 26.33 43.42 57.39
C THR A 204 27.38 44.51 57.59
N PHE A 205 26.93 45.67 58.08
CA PHE A 205 27.78 46.79 58.49
C PHE A 205 27.87 46.78 60.02
N THR A 206 29.08 46.70 60.56
CA THR A 206 29.34 46.72 62.01
C THR A 206 30.16 47.96 62.36
N PHE A 207 29.57 48.90 63.10
CA PHE A 207 30.25 50.05 63.66
C PHE A 207 30.97 49.70 64.98
N SER A 208 31.92 50.52 65.43
CA SER A 208 32.60 50.36 66.73
C SER A 208 31.70 50.66 67.93
N GLU A 209 30.62 51.41 67.73
CA GLU A 209 29.69 51.92 68.74
C GLU A 209 28.36 52.37 68.09
N GLU A 210 27.42 52.87 68.90
CA GLU A 210 26.11 53.33 68.40
C GLU A 210 26.26 54.59 67.52
N VAL A 211 25.77 54.51 66.28
CA VAL A 211 25.74 55.64 65.33
C VAL A 211 24.32 56.11 65.02
N THR A 212 24.22 57.31 64.47
CA THR A 212 22.98 57.93 64.02
C THR A 212 23.18 58.53 62.63
N GLY A 213 22.09 58.69 61.88
CA GLY A 213 22.12 59.28 60.54
C GLY A 213 22.33 58.29 59.39
N PHE A 214 22.90 57.11 59.64
CA PHE A 214 23.16 56.10 58.59
C PHE A 214 21.87 55.58 57.93
N THR A 215 21.79 55.69 56.62
CA THR A 215 20.69 55.24 55.75
C THR A 215 21.19 54.45 54.54
N VAL A 216 20.27 53.95 53.70
CA VAL A 216 20.64 53.23 52.46
C VAL A 216 21.27 54.17 51.42
N ASP A 217 20.95 55.47 51.43
CA ASP A 217 21.52 56.47 50.52
C ASP A 217 23.02 56.75 50.82
N ASP A 218 23.50 56.34 51.99
CA ASP A 218 24.90 56.46 52.44
C ASP A 218 25.78 55.26 52.03
N VAL A 219 25.18 54.24 51.41
CA VAL A 219 25.85 53.02 50.93
C VAL A 219 25.98 53.09 49.41
N VAL A 220 27.21 53.06 48.91
CA VAL A 220 27.48 53.03 47.46
C VAL A 220 27.55 51.59 46.99
N ILE A 221 26.71 51.23 46.02
CA ILE A 221 26.59 49.88 45.46
C ILE A 221 26.77 49.89 43.93
N THR A 222 27.43 48.86 43.40
CA THR A 222 27.48 48.51 41.97
C THR A 222 27.12 47.04 41.77
N GLY A 223 26.75 46.62 40.56
CA GLY A 223 26.50 45.20 40.23
C GLY A 223 25.22 44.61 40.81
N GLY A 224 24.36 45.44 41.38
CA GLY A 224 23.09 45.03 41.97
C GLY A 224 22.28 46.18 42.56
N THR A 225 21.06 45.88 42.99
CA THR A 225 20.09 46.82 43.56
C THR A 225 20.00 46.67 45.08
N ALA A 226 20.03 47.81 45.78
CA ALA A 226 19.91 47.86 47.24
C ALA A 226 18.48 47.57 47.72
N GLY A 227 18.36 46.65 48.69
CA GLY A 227 17.12 46.39 49.42
C GLY A 227 16.86 47.38 50.56
N THR A 228 16.22 46.92 51.64
CA THR A 228 15.95 47.75 52.82
C THR A 228 17.07 47.60 53.86
N LEU A 229 17.73 48.72 54.22
CA LEU A 229 18.66 48.77 55.35
C LEU A 229 17.90 48.67 56.68
N THR A 230 18.32 47.78 57.58
CA THR A 230 17.69 47.56 58.89
C THR A 230 18.72 47.44 60.01
N SER A 231 18.36 47.87 61.23
CA SER A 231 19.14 47.68 62.46
C SER A 231 18.22 47.54 63.67
N SER A 232 18.73 46.98 64.77
CA SER A 232 18.04 46.86 66.06
C SER A 232 18.80 47.45 67.25
N ASP A 233 20.05 47.84 67.06
CA ASP A 233 21.01 48.28 68.09
C ASP A 233 21.75 49.57 67.72
N ASN A 234 21.60 50.08 66.49
CA ASN A 234 22.38 51.18 65.90
C ASN A 234 23.91 50.93 65.83
N ILE A 235 24.34 49.68 65.95
CA ILE A 235 25.75 49.25 65.83
C ILE A 235 25.89 48.31 64.62
N THR A 236 24.93 47.41 64.48
CA THR A 236 24.85 46.39 63.44
C THR A 236 23.71 46.76 62.49
N TYR A 237 24.03 46.95 61.20
CA TYR A 237 23.04 47.18 60.14
C TYR A 237 23.12 46.06 59.12
N THR A 238 21.99 45.65 58.56
CA THR A 238 21.90 44.63 57.50
C THR A 238 21.15 45.16 56.28
N LEU A 239 21.68 44.86 55.09
CA LEU A 239 21.14 45.23 53.78
C LEU A 239 21.24 44.02 52.84
N VAL A 240 20.12 43.56 52.30
CA VAL A 240 20.13 42.63 51.16
C VAL A 240 20.43 43.43 49.89
N VAL A 241 21.31 42.89 49.04
CA VAL A 241 21.56 43.41 47.68
C VAL A 241 21.26 42.29 46.70
N THR A 242 20.32 42.54 45.79
CA THR A 242 20.00 41.64 44.67
C THR A 242 20.97 41.94 43.53
N PRO A 243 21.76 40.98 43.03
CA PRO A 243 22.64 41.23 41.89
C PRO A 243 21.85 41.58 40.62
N ASP A 244 22.50 42.26 39.69
CA ASP A 244 21.92 42.48 38.35
C ASP A 244 21.69 41.11 37.65
N PRO A 245 20.57 40.88 36.95
CA PRO A 245 20.32 39.64 36.22
C PRO A 245 21.18 39.53 34.95
N ASP A 246 21.42 38.29 34.48
CA ASP A 246 22.22 37.97 33.29
C ASP A 246 23.63 38.63 33.31
N SER A 247 24.27 38.66 34.49
CA SER A 247 25.45 39.47 34.77
C SER A 247 26.56 38.71 35.51
N THR A 248 27.79 38.95 35.08
CA THR A 248 29.04 38.57 35.78
C THR A 248 29.75 39.78 36.42
N THR A 249 28.97 40.81 36.77
CA THR A 249 29.50 42.05 37.36
C THR A 249 29.51 41.95 38.88
N ASP A 250 30.70 41.84 39.47
CA ASP A 250 30.89 41.84 40.93
C ASP A 250 30.06 42.94 41.64
N ILE A 251 29.36 42.57 42.71
CA ILE A 251 28.80 43.56 43.62
C ILE A 251 29.97 44.20 44.38
N THR A 252 30.03 45.53 44.38
CA THR A 252 30.89 46.27 45.31
C THR A 252 30.02 47.08 46.27
N VAL A 253 30.42 47.12 47.54
CA VAL A 253 29.71 47.86 48.60
C VAL A 253 30.70 48.71 49.39
N ASP A 254 30.47 50.02 49.42
CA ASP A 254 31.32 50.99 50.12
C ASP A 254 30.50 51.94 51.00
N VAL A 255 31.13 52.46 52.05
CA VAL A 255 30.53 53.49 52.93
C VAL A 255 31.56 54.60 53.14
N ALA A 256 31.19 55.81 52.72
CA ALA A 256 32.06 56.98 52.81
C ALA A 256 32.31 57.43 54.26
N ALA A 257 33.30 58.30 54.46
CA ALA A 257 33.50 58.98 55.75
C ALA A 257 32.43 60.06 56.00
N ASP A 258 32.21 60.39 57.27
CA ASP A 258 31.31 61.48 57.73
C ASP A 258 29.81 61.34 57.33
N VAL A 259 29.33 60.12 57.01
CA VAL A 259 27.91 59.86 56.68
C VAL A 259 27.07 59.46 57.91
N ALA A 260 27.70 58.81 58.90
CA ALA A 260 27.09 58.40 60.16
C ALA A 260 27.82 59.06 61.34
N THR A 261 27.10 59.47 62.38
CA THR A 261 27.67 60.17 63.54
C THR A 261 27.38 59.47 64.87
N ASP A 262 28.40 59.37 65.73
CA ASP A 262 28.27 58.89 67.11
C ASP A 262 27.43 59.85 68.01
N LEU A 263 27.27 59.51 69.29
CA LEU A 263 26.57 60.35 70.26
C LEU A 263 27.32 61.65 70.66
N ALA A 264 28.62 61.74 70.36
CA ALA A 264 29.45 62.93 70.61
C ALA A 264 29.47 63.92 69.42
N GLY A 265 29.07 63.47 68.23
CA GLY A 265 29.09 64.21 66.97
C GLY A 265 30.33 63.95 66.09
N ASN A 266 31.10 62.89 66.33
CA ASN A 266 32.18 62.46 65.43
C ASN A 266 31.59 61.67 64.24
N GLY A 267 32.00 62.03 63.02
CA GLY A 267 31.66 61.29 61.81
C GLY A 267 32.46 60.00 61.67
N ASN A 268 31.89 58.98 61.01
CA ASN A 268 32.53 57.69 60.81
C ASN A 268 33.77 57.77 59.91
N THR A 269 34.71 56.84 60.09
CA THR A 269 35.78 56.62 59.10
C THR A 269 35.23 55.89 57.88
N VAL A 270 35.82 56.14 56.71
CA VAL A 270 35.55 55.37 55.48
C VAL A 270 35.73 53.87 55.71
N ALA A 271 34.90 53.07 55.05
CA ALA A 271 34.98 51.61 55.08
C ALA A 271 36.24 51.06 54.40
N ILE A 272 36.43 49.75 54.56
CA ILE A 272 37.10 48.95 53.52
C ILE A 272 35.97 48.39 52.65
N THR A 273 35.98 48.74 51.37
CA THR A 273 35.02 48.25 50.36
C THR A 273 34.96 46.72 50.36
N ASN A 274 33.76 46.16 50.41
CA ASN A 274 33.53 44.73 50.18
C ASN A 274 33.32 44.49 48.67
N THR A 275 33.71 43.33 48.17
CA THR A 275 33.50 42.90 46.78
C THR A 275 33.13 41.43 46.75
N GLN A 276 31.94 41.13 46.24
CA GLN A 276 31.39 39.79 46.10
C GLN A 276 31.28 39.46 44.60
N THR A 277 31.93 38.37 44.18
CA THR A 277 31.87 37.89 42.80
C THR A 277 30.47 37.39 42.46
N VAL A 278 29.92 37.79 41.31
CA VAL A 278 28.56 37.47 40.88
C VAL A 278 28.59 36.67 39.59
N ASP A 279 27.67 35.72 39.45
CA ASP A 279 27.31 35.14 38.17
C ASP A 279 25.82 34.74 38.18
N THR A 280 25.00 35.56 37.52
CA THR A 280 23.55 35.35 37.35
C THR A 280 23.18 34.96 35.92
N ILE A 281 24.16 34.55 35.10
CA ILE A 281 23.91 34.02 33.76
C ILE A 281 23.37 32.60 33.91
N ILE A 282 22.27 32.29 33.22
CA ILE A 282 21.63 30.98 33.29
C ILE A 282 21.95 30.20 32.02
N PRO A 283 22.55 28.99 32.11
CA PRO A 283 22.86 28.19 30.93
C PRO A 283 21.63 27.88 30.08
N SER A 284 21.71 28.22 28.79
CA SER A 284 20.70 27.83 27.79
C SER A 284 21.15 26.58 27.05
N VAL A 285 20.22 25.75 26.57
CA VAL A 285 20.53 24.51 25.83
C VAL A 285 19.74 24.43 24.53
N VAL A 286 20.43 24.10 23.43
CA VAL A 286 19.86 23.92 22.10
C VAL A 286 20.02 22.45 21.68
N ILE A 287 18.92 21.81 21.29
CA ILE A 287 18.88 20.43 20.80
C ILE A 287 18.79 20.44 19.28
N THR A 288 19.72 19.74 18.64
CA THR A 288 19.76 19.51 17.19
C THR A 288 20.03 18.03 16.92
N ASP A 289 19.78 17.59 15.69
CA ASP A 289 20.03 16.24 15.20
C ASP A 289 20.79 16.30 13.85
N ASP A 290 21.23 15.15 13.36
CA ASP A 290 22.02 15.00 12.13
C ASP A 290 21.19 14.58 10.90
N THR A 291 19.89 14.41 11.05
CA THR A 291 19.03 13.73 10.07
C THR A 291 18.18 14.73 9.28
N THR A 292 17.91 14.43 8.00
CA THR A 292 17.10 15.32 7.14
C THR A 292 15.93 14.56 6.53
N GLY A 293 14.70 14.94 6.87
CA GLY A 293 13.50 14.28 6.40
C GLY A 293 13.05 13.19 7.37
N THR A 294 12.89 11.96 6.90
CA THR A 294 12.47 10.82 7.73
C THR A 294 13.67 9.96 8.10
N ALA A 295 13.76 9.54 9.36
CA ALA A 295 14.78 8.64 9.86
C ALA A 295 14.39 7.18 9.61
N THR A 296 15.28 6.41 8.99
CA THR A 296 15.18 4.96 8.75
C THR A 296 16.10 4.14 9.66
N GLY A 297 16.78 4.78 10.61
CA GLY A 297 17.76 4.18 11.50
C GLY A 297 18.26 5.15 12.57
N ASP A 298 19.43 4.88 13.14
CA ASP A 298 20.07 5.69 14.20
C ASP A 298 20.15 7.20 13.87
N VAL A 299 19.79 8.05 14.83
CA VAL A 299 19.85 9.53 14.74
C VAL A 299 20.83 10.06 15.79
N THR A 300 21.73 10.97 15.41
CA THR A 300 22.69 11.58 16.36
C THR A 300 22.21 12.94 16.85
N TYR A 301 21.76 13.01 18.10
CA TYR A 301 21.40 14.24 18.78
C TYR A 301 22.64 14.96 19.30
N THR A 302 22.68 16.29 19.11
CA THR A 302 23.68 17.21 19.64
C THR A 302 23.00 18.26 20.51
N PHE A 303 23.40 18.30 21.79
CA PHE A 303 22.99 19.29 22.78
C PHE A 303 24.12 20.31 22.90
N THR A 304 23.83 21.59 22.70
CA THR A 304 24.80 22.68 22.84
C THR A 304 24.36 23.62 23.95
N PHE A 305 25.14 23.71 25.01
CA PHE A 305 24.94 24.70 26.08
C PHE A 305 25.56 26.05 25.71
N SER A 306 25.17 27.14 26.38
CA SER A 306 25.81 28.47 26.22
C SER A 306 27.24 28.53 26.78
N GLU A 307 27.57 27.64 27.72
CA GLU A 307 28.83 27.60 28.47
C GLU A 307 29.14 26.21 29.04
N GLU A 308 30.23 26.08 29.80
CA GLU A 308 30.62 24.82 30.44
C GLU A 308 29.68 24.46 31.59
N VAL A 309 28.99 23.32 31.47
CA VAL A 309 28.08 22.80 32.50
C VAL A 309 28.58 21.51 33.15
N THR A 310 28.03 21.20 34.31
CA THR A 310 28.33 20.03 35.12
C THR A 310 27.03 19.32 35.51
N GLY A 311 27.12 18.09 35.99
CA GLY A 311 25.97 17.29 36.41
C GLY A 311 25.21 16.58 35.28
N PHE A 312 25.15 17.14 34.07
CA PHE A 312 24.36 16.60 32.95
C PHE A 312 24.71 15.15 32.57
N THR A 313 23.71 14.26 32.56
CA THR A 313 23.83 12.86 32.18
C THR A 313 22.72 12.41 31.22
N ALA A 314 22.84 11.17 30.72
CA ALA A 314 21.80 10.54 29.90
C ALA A 314 20.48 10.25 30.67
N GLY A 315 20.46 10.38 32.00
CA GLY A 315 19.24 10.26 32.81
C GLY A 315 18.38 11.53 32.85
N ASP A 316 18.96 12.66 32.42
CA ASP A 316 18.38 14.00 32.51
C ASP A 316 17.78 14.46 31.15
N ILE A 317 17.79 13.54 30.17
CA ILE A 317 17.27 13.70 28.81
C ILE A 317 15.99 12.85 28.70
N VAL A 318 14.87 13.46 28.34
CA VAL A 318 13.61 12.75 28.10
C VAL A 318 13.54 12.34 26.63
N ILE A 319 13.37 11.04 26.37
CA ILE A 319 13.31 10.49 25.01
C ILE A 319 12.08 9.62 24.82
N THR A 320 11.42 9.74 23.67
CA THR A 320 10.40 8.79 23.17
C THR A 320 10.72 8.39 21.73
N GLY A 321 10.05 7.38 21.18
CA GLY A 321 10.26 6.88 19.81
C GLY A 321 11.53 6.03 19.59
N GLY A 322 12.49 6.04 20.53
CA GLY A 322 13.73 5.28 20.41
C GLY A 322 14.47 5.04 21.74
N THR A 323 15.56 4.29 21.67
CA THR A 323 16.43 3.93 22.80
C THR A 323 17.68 4.81 22.83
N ALA A 324 17.97 5.40 23.99
CA ALA A 324 19.18 6.20 24.22
C ALA A 324 20.47 5.36 24.19
N GLY A 325 21.46 5.82 23.43
CA GLY A 325 22.82 5.30 23.44
C GLY A 325 23.67 5.83 24.61
N THR A 326 24.96 6.07 24.35
CA THR A 326 25.86 6.68 25.35
C THR A 326 26.00 8.18 25.09
N LEU A 327 25.68 9.01 26.09
CA LEU A 327 25.94 10.45 26.05
C LEU A 327 27.45 10.72 26.18
N THR A 328 28.03 11.54 25.31
CA THR A 328 29.46 11.91 25.36
C THR A 328 29.69 13.40 25.13
N SER A 329 30.71 13.96 25.77
CA SER A 329 31.22 15.32 25.56
C SER A 329 32.75 15.33 25.65
N SER A 330 33.39 16.41 25.18
CA SER A 330 34.84 16.64 25.28
C SER A 330 35.23 18.01 25.83
N ASP A 331 34.24 18.89 26.00
CA ASP A 331 34.37 20.31 26.33
C ASP A 331 33.41 20.76 27.46
N ASN A 332 32.46 19.91 27.88
CA ASN A 332 31.35 20.23 28.79
C ASN A 332 30.37 21.31 28.25
N ILE A 333 30.42 21.61 26.95
CA ILE A 333 29.52 22.57 26.28
C ILE A 333 28.67 21.82 25.24
N THR A 334 29.33 20.93 24.49
CA THR A 334 28.74 20.13 23.41
C THR A 334 28.61 18.68 23.87
N TYR A 335 27.40 18.15 23.90
CA TYR A 335 27.11 16.76 24.21
C TYR A 335 26.47 16.08 23.01
N THR A 336 26.79 14.80 22.78
CA THR A 336 26.24 14.00 21.69
C THR A 336 25.67 12.68 22.19
N LEU A 337 24.53 12.27 21.62
CA LEU A 337 23.82 11.04 21.95
C LEU A 337 23.22 10.43 20.69
N VAL A 338 23.58 9.20 20.36
CA VAL A 338 22.85 8.42 19.35
C VAL A 338 21.56 7.89 19.96
N VAL A 339 20.45 7.99 19.23
CA VAL A 339 19.15 7.39 19.57
C VAL A 339 18.77 6.42 18.45
N THR A 340 18.56 5.16 18.81
CA THR A 340 18.11 4.11 17.89
C THR A 340 16.57 4.04 17.90
N PRO A 341 15.86 4.33 16.80
CA PRO A 341 14.40 4.15 16.74
C PRO A 341 14.00 2.68 16.92
N GLU A 342 12.74 2.44 17.28
CA GLU A 342 12.19 1.08 17.25
C GLU A 342 12.12 0.55 15.80
N SER A 343 12.38 -0.75 15.61
CA SER A 343 12.18 -1.44 14.32
C SER A 343 10.69 -1.60 14.01
N ASP A 344 10.31 -1.58 12.72
CA ASP A 344 8.91 -1.69 12.28
C ASP A 344 8.01 -0.64 12.95
N SER A 345 8.44 0.64 12.92
CA SER A 345 7.79 1.74 13.63
C SER A 345 7.74 3.03 12.83
N THR A 346 6.63 3.76 12.96
CA THR A 346 6.48 5.16 12.51
C THR A 346 6.30 6.11 13.72
N THR A 347 6.98 5.80 14.83
CA THR A 347 6.89 6.61 16.05
C THR A 347 8.03 7.62 16.07
N ASP A 348 7.71 8.89 15.83
CA ASP A 348 8.67 10.01 15.85
C ASP A 348 9.51 9.99 17.14
N ILE A 349 10.82 10.23 17.00
CA ILE A 349 11.69 10.43 18.16
C ILE A 349 11.48 11.85 18.67
N THR A 350 11.19 11.99 19.96
CA THR A 350 11.17 13.29 20.65
C THR A 350 12.30 13.34 21.66
N VAL A 351 13.10 14.41 21.68
CA VAL A 351 14.20 14.60 22.64
C VAL A 351 14.07 15.95 23.33
N ASP A 352 14.05 15.93 24.66
CA ASP A 352 13.83 17.09 25.52
C ASP A 352 14.78 17.13 26.74
N VAL A 353 15.06 18.33 27.26
CA VAL A 353 15.84 18.53 28.49
C VAL A 353 15.13 19.57 29.36
N ALA A 354 14.81 19.20 30.59
CA ALA A 354 14.14 20.09 31.55
C ALA A 354 15.09 21.17 32.10
N ALA A 355 14.54 22.11 32.88
CA ALA A 355 15.36 23.03 33.66
C ALA A 355 16.07 22.31 34.83
N ASP A 356 17.14 22.90 35.35
CA ASP A 356 17.92 22.41 36.50
C ASP A 356 18.55 21.00 36.33
N MET A 357 18.71 20.54 35.08
CA MET A 357 19.30 19.24 34.70
C MET A 357 20.82 19.29 34.57
N ALA A 358 21.39 20.48 34.42
CA ALA A 358 22.80 20.78 34.32
C ALA A 358 23.09 22.10 35.04
N THR A 359 24.24 22.22 35.71
CA THR A 359 24.63 23.45 36.43
C THR A 359 26.00 23.96 35.98
N ASP A 360 26.16 25.27 35.82
CA ASP A 360 27.46 25.90 35.55
C ASP A 360 28.46 25.78 36.73
N LEU A 361 29.53 26.58 36.70
CA LEU A 361 30.54 26.62 37.77
C LEU A 361 30.11 27.44 39.01
N ALA A 362 29.12 28.33 38.89
CA ALA A 362 28.60 29.17 39.98
C ALA A 362 27.46 28.47 40.75
N GLY A 363 26.71 27.60 40.06
CA GLY A 363 25.55 26.88 40.56
C GLY A 363 24.23 27.20 39.85
N ASN A 364 24.23 27.95 38.74
CA ASN A 364 23.00 28.25 37.99
C ASN A 364 22.54 27.01 37.20
N GLY A 365 21.29 26.57 37.41
CA GLY A 365 20.67 25.46 36.69
C GLY A 365 20.15 25.87 35.31
N ASN A 366 20.30 25.02 34.30
CA ASN A 366 19.96 25.38 32.92
C ASN A 366 18.47 25.72 32.72
N THR A 367 18.17 26.52 31.68
CA THR A 367 16.80 26.73 31.19
C THR A 367 16.28 25.50 30.43
N VAL A 368 14.95 25.32 30.38
CA VAL A 368 14.28 24.28 29.58
C VAL A 368 14.67 24.38 28.10
N ALA A 369 14.91 23.23 27.46
CA ALA A 369 15.17 23.15 26.04
C ALA A 369 13.95 23.53 25.17
N ILE A 370 14.20 23.77 23.87
CA ILE A 370 13.18 23.54 22.86
C ILE A 370 13.28 22.08 22.45
N THR A 371 12.22 21.31 22.70
CA THR A 371 12.11 19.90 22.32
C THR A 371 12.37 19.70 20.83
N ASN A 372 13.28 18.80 20.47
CA ASN A 372 13.47 18.35 19.09
C ASN A 372 12.50 17.18 18.78
N THR A 373 11.99 17.11 17.55
CA THR A 373 11.20 15.98 17.07
C THR A 373 11.66 15.59 15.67
N GLN A 374 12.11 14.34 15.52
CA GLN A 374 12.58 13.76 14.27
C GLN A 374 11.57 12.69 13.81
N THR A 375 11.03 12.85 12.60
CA THR A 375 10.05 11.91 12.04
C THR A 375 10.69 10.58 11.68
N VAL A 376 10.02 9.46 11.97
CA VAL A 376 10.57 8.10 11.80
C VAL A 376 9.72 7.25 10.85
N ASN A 377 10.37 6.45 10.01
CA ASN A 377 9.78 5.26 9.40
C ASN A 377 10.85 4.19 9.26
N THR A 378 10.74 3.10 10.03
CA THR A 378 11.64 1.94 9.99
C THR A 378 10.97 0.67 9.41
N PHE A 379 9.84 0.82 8.71
CA PHE A 379 9.22 -0.30 8.00
C PHE A 379 9.92 -0.56 6.67
N ASN A 380 10.43 -1.78 6.47
CA ASN A 380 10.88 -2.26 5.16
C ASN A 380 9.67 -2.70 4.31
N PRO A 381 9.47 -2.18 3.08
CA PRO A 381 8.36 -2.60 2.23
C PRO A 381 8.39 -4.09 1.90
N ALA A 382 7.28 -4.78 2.16
CA ALA A 382 7.15 -6.21 1.85
C ALA A 382 6.76 -6.42 0.38
N ILE A 383 7.36 -7.42 -0.29
CA ILE A 383 7.05 -7.81 -1.67
C ILE A 383 6.44 -9.21 -1.73
N VAL A 384 5.41 -9.38 -2.56
CA VAL A 384 4.79 -10.68 -2.88
C VAL A 384 4.82 -10.91 -4.40
N ILE A 385 5.23 -12.11 -4.83
CA ILE A 385 5.28 -12.51 -6.24
C ILE A 385 4.24 -13.60 -6.49
N THR A 386 3.27 -13.33 -7.36
CA THR A 386 2.29 -14.30 -7.87
C THR A 386 2.40 -14.43 -9.39
N ASN A 387 1.85 -15.50 -9.95
CA ASN A 387 1.66 -15.64 -11.40
C ASN A 387 0.18 -15.98 -11.72
N ASP A 388 -0.20 -15.95 -13.00
CA ASP A 388 -1.56 -16.16 -13.50
C ASP A 388 -1.89 -17.60 -13.92
N THR A 389 -0.91 -18.49 -13.88
CA THR A 389 -0.94 -19.82 -14.50
C THR A 389 -1.21 -20.93 -13.47
N THR A 390 -1.80 -22.04 -13.92
CA THR A 390 -2.10 -23.20 -13.07
C THR A 390 -1.74 -24.51 -13.78
N GLY A 391 -1.02 -25.40 -13.13
CA GLY A 391 -0.45 -26.59 -13.77
C GLY A 391 0.95 -26.30 -14.30
N ALA A 392 1.33 -26.92 -15.41
CA ALA A 392 2.52 -26.57 -16.19
C ALA A 392 2.20 -25.44 -17.19
N ALA A 393 3.21 -24.64 -17.54
CA ALA A 393 3.08 -23.54 -18.49
C ALA A 393 3.58 -23.94 -19.89
N ALA A 394 2.66 -23.99 -20.86
CA ALA A 394 2.94 -24.18 -22.29
C ALA A 394 3.16 -22.86 -23.07
N GLY A 395 3.25 -21.72 -22.38
CA GLY A 395 3.37 -20.39 -23.01
C GLY A 395 3.58 -19.27 -22.01
N ASP A 396 3.42 -18.02 -22.48
CA ASP A 396 3.62 -16.79 -21.70
C ASP A 396 2.91 -16.80 -20.33
N VAL A 397 3.69 -16.59 -19.26
CA VAL A 397 3.22 -16.49 -17.87
C VAL A 397 3.27 -15.04 -17.42
N THR A 398 2.17 -14.50 -16.85
CA THR A 398 2.15 -13.14 -16.30
C THR A 398 2.47 -13.15 -14.81
N TYR A 399 3.67 -12.71 -14.45
CA TYR A 399 4.06 -12.44 -13.07
C TYR A 399 3.54 -11.09 -12.61
N THR A 400 3.04 -11.05 -11.38
CA THR A 400 2.62 -9.85 -10.66
C THR A 400 3.43 -9.73 -9.38
N PHE A 401 4.09 -8.58 -9.21
CA PHE A 401 4.83 -8.20 -8.02
C PHE A 401 4.02 -7.13 -7.29
N THR A 402 3.67 -7.37 -6.04
CA THR A 402 2.89 -6.44 -5.22
C THR A 402 3.70 -6.06 -3.99
N PHE A 403 4.06 -4.78 -3.89
CA PHE A 403 4.66 -4.21 -2.70
C PHE A 403 3.59 -3.77 -1.68
N SER A 404 3.98 -3.56 -0.42
CA SER A 404 3.09 -3.01 0.62
C SER A 404 2.77 -1.53 0.43
N GLU A 405 3.61 -0.78 -0.30
CA GLU A 405 3.49 0.66 -0.54
C GLU A 405 4.22 1.09 -1.82
N GLU A 406 4.35 2.40 -2.06
CA GLU A 406 4.93 2.97 -3.29
C GLU A 406 6.46 2.87 -3.31
N MET A 407 7.01 2.22 -4.35
CA MET A 407 8.44 1.97 -4.50
C MET A 407 9.10 2.88 -5.53
N MET A 408 10.24 3.46 -5.13
CA MET A 408 11.18 4.12 -6.04
C MET A 408 12.31 3.16 -6.42
N GLY A 409 12.68 3.19 -7.70
CA GLY A 409 13.89 2.54 -8.20
C GLY A 409 13.75 1.10 -8.68
N PHE A 410 12.62 0.41 -8.47
CA PHE A 410 12.44 -0.97 -8.93
C PHE A 410 12.41 -1.07 -10.47
N THR A 411 13.27 -1.92 -11.04
CA THR A 411 13.42 -2.15 -12.49
C THR A 411 13.48 -3.64 -12.84
N ILE A 412 13.63 -3.95 -14.13
CA ILE A 412 13.80 -5.32 -14.62
C ILE A 412 15.17 -5.94 -14.25
N ASP A 413 16.20 -5.11 -14.04
CA ASP A 413 17.54 -5.59 -13.67
C ASP A 413 17.60 -6.11 -12.22
N ASP A 414 16.57 -5.79 -11.42
CA ASP A 414 16.42 -6.19 -10.01
C ASP A 414 15.69 -7.54 -9.82
N ILE A 415 15.23 -8.14 -10.93
CA ILE A 415 14.44 -9.38 -10.95
C ILE A 415 15.29 -10.52 -11.53
N VAL A 416 15.54 -11.55 -10.74
CA VAL A 416 16.30 -12.73 -11.15
C VAL A 416 15.35 -13.77 -11.73
N ILE A 417 15.58 -14.19 -12.97
CA ILE A 417 14.72 -15.12 -13.71
C ILE A 417 15.54 -16.26 -14.33
N THR A 418 15.02 -17.48 -14.26
CA THR A 418 15.51 -18.66 -15.02
C THR A 418 14.34 -19.42 -15.64
N GLY A 419 14.59 -20.33 -16.59
CA GLY A 419 13.55 -21.15 -17.25
C GLY A 419 12.78 -20.44 -18.38
N GLY A 420 13.07 -19.17 -18.65
CA GLY A 420 12.44 -18.39 -19.70
C GLY A 420 13.04 -17.00 -19.89
N THR A 421 12.52 -16.28 -20.89
CA THR A 421 12.95 -14.93 -21.28
C THR A 421 11.96 -13.88 -20.76
N ALA A 422 12.49 -12.83 -20.13
CA ALA A 422 11.71 -11.73 -19.59
C ALA A 422 11.22 -10.76 -20.67
N GLY A 423 9.97 -10.33 -20.55
CA GLY A 423 9.38 -9.24 -21.34
C GLY A 423 9.71 -7.85 -20.77
N SER A 424 8.78 -6.90 -20.91
CA SER A 424 8.89 -5.57 -20.30
C SER A 424 8.19 -5.52 -18.96
N LEU A 425 8.89 -5.07 -17.91
CA LEU A 425 8.27 -4.74 -16.62
C LEU A 425 7.41 -3.48 -16.78
N SER A 426 6.20 -3.48 -16.20
CA SER A 426 5.30 -2.32 -16.24
C SER A 426 4.56 -2.09 -14.94
N THR A 427 4.22 -0.84 -14.63
CA THR A 427 3.38 -0.44 -13.49
C THR A 427 2.55 0.79 -13.87
N SER A 428 1.50 1.08 -13.10
CA SER A 428 0.69 2.31 -13.18
C SER A 428 0.62 3.09 -11.86
N ASP A 429 1.13 2.52 -10.77
CA ASP A 429 0.97 3.02 -9.40
C ASP A 429 2.26 2.92 -8.56
N ASN A 430 3.34 2.32 -9.08
CA ASN A 430 4.59 1.99 -8.38
C ASN A 430 4.40 1.08 -7.14
N ILE A 431 3.26 0.40 -7.01
CA ILE A 431 2.96 -0.59 -5.95
C ILE A 431 2.82 -1.98 -6.59
N THR A 432 2.10 -2.04 -7.71
CA THR A 432 1.83 -3.24 -8.49
C THR A 432 2.63 -3.21 -9.78
N TYR A 433 3.48 -4.20 -10.00
CA TYR A 433 4.26 -4.36 -11.23
C TYR A 433 3.87 -5.67 -11.92
N THR A 434 3.83 -5.66 -13.25
CA THR A 434 3.56 -6.85 -14.07
C THR A 434 4.71 -7.10 -15.04
N LEU A 435 5.02 -8.38 -15.25
CA LEU A 435 6.03 -8.86 -16.19
C LEU A 435 5.52 -10.14 -16.85
N VAL A 436 5.50 -10.17 -18.18
CA VAL A 436 5.32 -11.42 -18.92
C VAL A 436 6.68 -12.12 -19.03
N VAL A 437 6.72 -13.41 -18.77
CA VAL A 437 7.88 -14.28 -19.00
C VAL A 437 7.47 -15.37 -19.98
N THR A 438 8.14 -15.43 -21.13
CA THR A 438 7.98 -16.51 -22.11
C THR A 438 8.89 -17.67 -21.68
N PRO A 439 8.38 -18.88 -21.43
CA PRO A 439 9.23 -20.04 -21.13
C PRO A 439 10.19 -20.35 -22.29
N ASP A 440 11.29 -21.02 -22.00
CA ASP A 440 12.17 -21.55 -23.06
C ASP A 440 11.39 -22.62 -23.87
N PRO A 441 11.55 -22.70 -25.21
CA PRO A 441 10.87 -23.69 -26.04
C PRO A 441 11.48 -25.09 -25.87
N ASP A 442 10.68 -26.13 -26.16
CA ASP A 442 11.06 -27.55 -26.06
C ASP A 442 11.58 -27.94 -24.65
N SER A 443 11.03 -27.32 -23.59
CA SER A 443 11.58 -27.32 -22.23
C SER A 443 10.59 -27.78 -21.16
N THR A 444 11.10 -28.55 -20.20
CA THR A 444 10.44 -28.93 -18.95
C THR A 444 11.16 -28.34 -17.72
N THR A 445 11.83 -27.19 -17.91
CA THR A 445 12.58 -26.50 -16.84
C THR A 445 11.72 -25.40 -16.21
N ASP A 446 11.31 -25.59 -14.95
CA ASP A 446 10.56 -24.60 -14.16
C ASP A 446 11.11 -23.16 -14.31
N ILE A 447 10.21 -22.20 -14.49
CA ILE A 447 10.56 -20.78 -14.33
C ILE A 447 10.68 -20.49 -12.84
N THR A 448 11.81 -19.90 -12.44
CA THR A 448 11.97 -19.28 -11.12
C THR A 448 12.03 -17.76 -11.28
N VAL A 449 11.32 -17.03 -10.41
CA VAL A 449 11.34 -15.56 -10.35
C VAL A 449 11.60 -15.13 -8.91
N ASP A 450 12.66 -14.35 -8.70
CA ASP A 450 13.11 -13.90 -7.38
C ASP A 450 13.47 -12.41 -7.38
N VAL A 451 13.35 -11.76 -6.21
CA VAL A 451 13.73 -10.35 -6.00
C VAL A 451 14.46 -10.23 -4.67
N ALA A 452 15.67 -9.67 -4.69
CA ALA A 452 16.50 -9.50 -3.50
C ALA A 452 15.99 -8.39 -2.57
N ALA A 453 16.51 -8.35 -1.34
CA ALA A 453 16.31 -7.21 -0.45
C ALA A 453 17.08 -5.97 -0.95
N ASP A 454 16.64 -4.79 -0.52
CA ASP A 454 17.33 -3.50 -0.72
C ASP A 454 17.58 -3.09 -2.19
N VAL A 455 16.79 -3.61 -3.14
CA VAL A 455 16.88 -3.23 -4.56
C VAL A 455 16.05 -1.99 -4.92
N ALA A 456 14.97 -1.76 -4.19
CA ALA A 456 14.09 -0.59 -4.33
C ALA A 456 13.75 -0.01 -2.96
N THR A 457 13.43 1.29 -2.90
CA THR A 457 13.19 2.01 -1.63
C THR A 457 11.82 2.68 -1.56
N ASP A 458 11.23 2.77 -0.37
CA ASP A 458 10.05 3.61 -0.12
C ASP A 458 10.36 5.14 -0.21
N ALA A 459 9.38 5.97 0.15
CA ALA A 459 9.51 7.43 0.22
C ALA A 459 10.39 7.95 1.38
N ALA A 460 10.74 7.12 2.37
CA ALA A 460 11.64 7.45 3.48
C ALA A 460 13.10 7.02 3.23
N GLY A 461 13.31 6.04 2.34
CA GLY A 461 14.61 5.42 2.04
C GLY A 461 14.76 3.98 2.55
N ASN A 462 13.70 3.34 3.05
CA ASN A 462 13.73 1.93 3.48
C ASN A 462 13.76 0.99 2.28
N GLY A 463 14.76 0.10 2.24
CA GLY A 463 14.85 -0.96 1.23
C GLY A 463 13.74 -2.01 1.37
N ASN A 464 13.30 -2.59 0.26
CA ASN A 464 12.32 -3.69 0.27
C ASN A 464 12.87 -4.95 0.97
N THR A 465 11.99 -5.76 1.56
CA THR A 465 12.34 -7.11 2.00
C THR A 465 12.64 -8.00 0.79
N ALA A 466 13.49 -9.02 0.94
CA ALA A 466 13.63 -10.07 -0.07
C ALA A 466 12.29 -10.79 -0.30
N ALA A 467 12.04 -11.22 -1.52
CA ALA A 467 10.86 -11.97 -1.88
C ALA A 467 10.88 -13.42 -1.35
N ILE A 468 9.72 -14.07 -1.39
CA ILE A 468 9.65 -15.52 -1.48
C ILE A 468 9.67 -15.84 -2.98
N THR A 469 10.71 -16.56 -3.43
CA THR A 469 10.88 -16.98 -4.82
C THR A 469 9.61 -17.67 -5.35
N ASN A 470 9.08 -17.19 -6.47
CA ASN A 470 7.99 -17.86 -7.18
C ASN A 470 8.58 -18.95 -8.09
N THR A 471 7.94 -20.11 -8.16
CA THR A 471 8.34 -21.21 -9.05
C THR A 471 7.12 -21.70 -9.80
N GLN A 472 7.21 -21.73 -11.12
CA GLN A 472 6.16 -22.15 -12.03
C GLN A 472 6.67 -23.32 -12.85
N ALA A 473 5.96 -24.45 -12.80
CA ALA A 473 6.26 -25.59 -13.66
C ALA A 473 6.08 -25.19 -15.13
N VAL A 474 6.97 -25.66 -16.00
CA VAL A 474 6.96 -25.42 -17.44
C VAL A 474 6.82 -26.75 -18.15
N ASP A 475 6.01 -26.78 -19.19
CA ASP A 475 6.09 -27.83 -20.19
C ASP A 475 5.75 -27.23 -21.56
N THR A 476 6.79 -27.03 -22.38
CA THR A 476 6.68 -26.56 -23.77
C THR A 476 7.14 -27.65 -24.76
N GLN A 477 7.20 -28.91 -24.32
CA GLN A 477 7.45 -30.06 -25.19
C GLN A 477 6.15 -30.46 -25.88
N ALA A 478 6.16 -30.63 -27.20
CA ALA A 478 5.03 -31.22 -27.91
C ALA A 478 5.11 -32.74 -27.88
N PRO A 479 4.00 -33.46 -27.60
CA PRO A 479 3.98 -34.92 -27.66
C PRO A 479 4.16 -35.44 -29.09
N THR A 480 4.60 -36.69 -29.24
CA THR A 480 4.62 -37.40 -30.52
C THR A 480 3.36 -38.25 -30.68
N ALA A 481 2.64 -38.08 -31.78
CA ALA A 481 1.42 -38.83 -32.11
C ALA A 481 1.72 -40.00 -33.06
N ILE A 482 1.30 -41.22 -32.69
CA ILE A 482 1.59 -42.45 -33.44
C ILE A 482 0.31 -43.28 -33.64
N VAL A 483 0.09 -43.79 -34.84
CA VAL A 483 -0.89 -44.87 -35.12
C VAL A 483 -0.15 -46.21 -35.02
N THR A 484 -0.65 -47.15 -34.21
CA THR A 484 -0.02 -48.47 -34.00
C THR A 484 -0.78 -49.63 -34.65
N GLU A 485 -1.96 -49.35 -35.20
CA GLU A 485 -2.71 -50.23 -36.09
C GLU A 485 -1.86 -50.75 -37.26
N THR A 486 -1.92 -52.04 -37.57
CA THR A 486 -1.11 -52.62 -38.65
C THR A 486 -1.94 -52.73 -39.94
N ALA A 487 -1.48 -52.05 -41.00
CA ALA A 487 -2.11 -52.04 -42.32
C ALA A 487 -2.50 -53.44 -42.84
N SER A 488 -3.69 -53.56 -43.43
CA SER A 488 -4.32 -54.84 -43.82
C SER A 488 -3.78 -55.45 -45.13
N GLY A 489 -2.46 -55.40 -45.32
CA GLY A 489 -1.74 -56.01 -46.44
C GLY A 489 -1.56 -55.12 -47.68
N ASN A 490 -1.99 -53.87 -47.60
CA ASN A 490 -1.93 -52.85 -48.66
C ASN A 490 -1.20 -51.57 -48.22
N ASP A 491 -0.35 -51.65 -47.19
CA ASP A 491 0.42 -50.56 -46.54
C ASP A 491 -0.40 -49.37 -45.97
N GLU A 492 -1.71 -49.27 -46.21
CA GLU A 492 -2.63 -48.27 -45.62
C GLU A 492 -3.39 -48.82 -44.39
N VAL A 493 -3.60 -47.99 -43.37
CA VAL A 493 -4.51 -48.27 -42.23
C VAL A 493 -5.94 -47.90 -42.62
N VAL A 494 -6.84 -48.89 -42.70
CA VAL A 494 -8.26 -48.69 -43.06
C VAL A 494 -9.17 -49.34 -42.02
N ILE A 495 -10.16 -48.59 -41.55
CA ILE A 495 -11.17 -49.02 -40.54
C ILE A 495 -12.59 -48.60 -40.94
N GLY A 496 -13.61 -49.21 -40.33
CA GLY A 496 -15.01 -48.81 -40.44
C GLY A 496 -15.39 -47.64 -39.54
N ASN A 497 -16.44 -46.90 -39.90
CA ASN A 497 -17.04 -45.89 -39.03
C ASN A 497 -17.93 -46.46 -37.90
N ASP A 498 -17.80 -47.76 -37.62
CA ASP A 498 -18.28 -48.47 -36.44
C ASP A 498 -17.14 -49.11 -35.61
N GLU A 499 -15.88 -48.97 -36.05
CA GLU A 499 -14.69 -49.58 -35.43
C GLU A 499 -13.88 -48.58 -34.57
N SER A 500 -12.62 -48.89 -34.31
CA SER A 500 -11.64 -48.06 -33.59
C SER A 500 -10.26 -48.30 -34.17
N VAL A 501 -9.34 -47.35 -33.96
CA VAL A 501 -7.93 -47.45 -34.36
C VAL A 501 -7.05 -47.41 -33.11
N SER A 502 -6.06 -48.29 -33.03
CA SER A 502 -5.07 -48.27 -31.95
C SER A 502 -4.02 -47.15 -32.17
N VAL A 503 -3.86 -46.28 -31.18
CA VAL A 503 -2.98 -45.09 -31.22
C VAL A 503 -2.16 -44.94 -29.93
N GLN A 504 -1.04 -44.20 -30.00
CA GLN A 504 -0.16 -43.88 -28.87
C GLN A 504 0.29 -42.41 -28.88
N SER A 505 0.56 -41.88 -27.68
CA SER A 505 1.22 -40.59 -27.44
C SER A 505 2.41 -40.79 -26.51
N SER A 506 3.49 -40.00 -26.68
CA SER A 506 4.65 -39.99 -25.76
C SER A 506 4.31 -39.49 -24.37
N GLU A 507 3.23 -38.72 -24.23
CA GLU A 507 2.75 -38.12 -22.98
C GLU A 507 1.25 -38.34 -22.78
N VAL A 508 0.82 -38.19 -21.53
CA VAL A 508 -0.59 -38.29 -21.11
C VAL A 508 -1.38 -37.05 -21.49
N GLY A 509 -2.67 -37.23 -21.81
CA GLY A 509 -3.55 -36.14 -22.24
C GLY A 509 -4.70 -36.62 -23.10
N THR A 510 -4.92 -36.01 -24.28
CA THR A 510 -6.01 -36.34 -25.21
C THR A 510 -5.50 -36.63 -26.61
N GLY A 511 -5.81 -37.80 -27.16
CA GLY A 511 -5.63 -38.13 -28.57
C GLY A 511 -6.83 -37.69 -29.41
N TYR A 512 -6.58 -37.19 -30.62
CA TYR A 512 -7.58 -36.72 -31.59
C TYR A 512 -7.37 -37.36 -32.96
N LEU A 513 -8.44 -37.90 -33.54
CA LEU A 513 -8.47 -38.37 -34.92
C LEU A 513 -9.23 -37.33 -35.75
N VAL A 514 -8.59 -36.71 -36.74
CA VAL A 514 -9.09 -35.47 -37.37
C VAL A 514 -9.11 -35.59 -38.89
N HIS A 515 -10.25 -35.27 -39.52
CA HIS A 515 -10.42 -35.39 -40.97
C HIS A 515 -9.56 -34.38 -41.74
N SER A 516 -8.96 -34.83 -42.84
CA SER A 516 -8.11 -34.07 -43.77
C SER A 516 -8.70 -32.77 -44.34
N SER A 517 -10.01 -32.53 -44.20
CA SER A 517 -10.63 -31.23 -44.53
C SER A 517 -10.40 -30.14 -43.47
N VAL A 518 -10.03 -30.51 -42.24
CA VAL A 518 -9.74 -29.59 -41.14
C VAL A 518 -8.28 -29.13 -41.25
N THR A 519 -8.06 -27.82 -41.26
CA THR A 519 -6.71 -27.26 -41.19
C THR A 519 -6.32 -27.12 -39.72
N VAL A 520 -5.57 -28.09 -39.20
CA VAL A 520 -5.11 -28.09 -37.80
C VAL A 520 -4.02 -27.05 -37.59
N THR A 521 -4.24 -26.14 -36.63
CA THR A 521 -3.27 -25.14 -36.15
C THR A 521 -3.09 -25.13 -34.64
N ASP A 522 -4.08 -25.64 -33.91
CA ASP A 522 -4.22 -25.64 -32.46
C ASP A 522 -5.42 -26.52 -32.06
N VAL A 523 -5.60 -26.82 -30.77
CA VAL A 523 -6.69 -27.67 -30.26
C VAL A 523 -8.09 -27.08 -30.55
N ALA A 524 -8.21 -25.76 -30.68
CA ALA A 524 -9.47 -25.10 -31.01
C ALA A 524 -9.83 -25.25 -32.50
N SER A 525 -8.86 -25.34 -33.41
CA SER A 525 -9.11 -25.64 -34.83
C SER A 525 -9.74 -27.03 -35.04
N ILE A 526 -9.37 -28.00 -34.19
CA ILE A 526 -10.01 -29.33 -34.13
C ILE A 526 -11.41 -29.20 -33.53
N THR A 527 -11.49 -28.78 -32.26
CA THR A 527 -12.73 -28.84 -31.45
C THR A 527 -13.84 -27.85 -31.83
N ASN A 528 -13.58 -26.88 -32.73
CA ASN A 528 -14.62 -26.04 -33.34
C ASN A 528 -15.06 -26.53 -34.74
N SER A 529 -14.52 -27.64 -35.24
CA SER A 529 -15.00 -28.30 -36.47
C SER A 529 -16.23 -29.17 -36.18
N ASP A 530 -17.04 -29.44 -37.20
CA ASP A 530 -18.26 -30.25 -37.07
C ASP A 530 -17.97 -31.64 -36.46
N ASP A 531 -18.83 -32.12 -35.55
CA ASP A 531 -18.66 -33.34 -34.75
C ASP A 531 -18.41 -34.65 -35.56
N SER A 532 -18.68 -34.69 -36.87
CA SER A 532 -18.40 -35.83 -37.75
C SER A 532 -16.99 -35.80 -38.37
N LEU A 533 -16.26 -34.70 -38.21
CA LEU A 533 -14.92 -34.50 -38.75
C LEU A 533 -13.81 -34.79 -37.75
N TRP A 534 -14.11 -35.10 -36.49
CA TRP A 534 -13.11 -35.47 -35.49
C TRP A 534 -13.67 -36.36 -34.37
N SER A 535 -12.81 -37.17 -33.77
CA SER A 535 -13.07 -37.98 -32.58
C SER A 535 -11.91 -37.84 -31.59
N SER A 536 -12.11 -38.19 -30.31
CA SER A 536 -11.09 -38.03 -29.26
C SER A 536 -11.14 -39.09 -28.17
N VAL A 537 -9.98 -39.41 -27.57
CA VAL A 537 -9.82 -40.35 -26.44
C VAL A 537 -8.84 -39.82 -25.39
N GLU A 538 -9.10 -40.13 -24.12
CA GLU A 538 -8.21 -39.81 -22.98
C GLU A 538 -7.04 -40.81 -22.93
N ILE A 539 -5.81 -40.31 -23.10
CA ILE A 539 -4.57 -41.10 -23.03
C ILE A 539 -4.04 -41.04 -21.60
N THR A 540 -4.38 -42.07 -20.82
CA THR A 540 -4.06 -42.16 -19.38
C THR A 540 -2.67 -42.74 -19.07
N ALA A 541 -1.92 -43.17 -20.09
CA ALA A 541 -0.52 -43.58 -19.98
C ALA A 541 0.23 -43.33 -21.31
N ALA A 542 1.45 -42.81 -21.21
CA ALA A 542 2.39 -42.68 -22.32
C ALA A 542 2.76 -44.05 -22.94
N ASP A 543 3.17 -44.06 -24.21
CA ASP A 543 3.69 -45.21 -24.96
C ASP A 543 2.79 -46.47 -24.86
N THR A 544 1.47 -46.27 -24.77
CA THR A 544 0.48 -47.32 -24.48
C THR A 544 -0.66 -47.31 -25.48
N ASP A 545 -0.86 -48.43 -26.18
CA ASP A 545 -1.94 -48.61 -27.16
C ASP A 545 -3.31 -48.25 -26.56
N THR A 546 -3.95 -47.25 -27.17
CA THR A 546 -5.23 -46.68 -26.74
C THR A 546 -6.21 -46.71 -27.92
N GLU A 547 -7.40 -47.26 -27.70
CA GLU A 547 -8.42 -47.43 -28.74
C GLU A 547 -9.21 -46.14 -28.97
N LEU A 548 -9.04 -45.53 -30.16
CA LEU A 548 -9.70 -44.30 -30.57
C LEU A 548 -10.83 -44.62 -31.57
N SER A 549 -12.08 -44.41 -31.15
CA SER A 549 -13.25 -44.83 -31.95
C SER A 549 -13.56 -43.91 -33.12
N ALA A 550 -13.91 -44.51 -34.26
CA ALA A 550 -14.41 -43.82 -35.45
C ALA A 550 -15.95 -43.74 -35.52
N ILE A 551 -16.66 -44.10 -34.44
CA ILE A 551 -18.13 -44.16 -34.42
C ILE A 551 -18.74 -42.78 -34.70
N GLY A 552 -19.43 -42.68 -35.84
CA GLY A 552 -20.13 -41.47 -36.27
C GLY A 552 -19.30 -40.48 -37.10
N LEU A 553 -18.06 -40.82 -37.44
CA LEU A 553 -17.24 -40.06 -38.37
C LEU A 553 -17.75 -40.17 -39.82
N ASP A 554 -17.53 -39.10 -40.59
CA ASP A 554 -17.70 -39.11 -42.04
C ASP A 554 -16.63 -40.00 -42.71
N TYR A 555 -16.91 -40.51 -43.92
CA TYR A 555 -15.94 -41.32 -44.66
C TYR A 555 -14.86 -40.46 -45.30
N GLY A 556 -13.58 -40.81 -45.09
CA GLY A 556 -12.46 -40.07 -45.65
C GLY A 556 -11.09 -40.39 -45.03
N GLU A 557 -10.13 -39.51 -45.29
CA GLU A 557 -8.77 -39.57 -44.77
C GLU A 557 -8.67 -38.76 -43.47
N TYR A 558 -8.15 -39.37 -42.42
CA TYR A 558 -7.95 -38.79 -41.09
C TYR A 558 -6.47 -38.86 -40.69
N THR A 559 -6.06 -37.90 -39.87
CA THR A 559 -4.73 -37.82 -39.27
C THR A 559 -4.85 -37.87 -37.75
N PHE A 560 -3.94 -38.57 -37.07
CA PHE A 560 -3.91 -38.60 -35.62
C PHE A 560 -3.00 -37.51 -35.06
N TYR A 561 -3.46 -36.88 -33.98
CA TYR A 561 -2.73 -35.87 -33.20
C TYR A 561 -2.91 -36.18 -31.71
N SER A 562 -1.95 -35.79 -30.87
CA SER A 562 -2.12 -35.81 -29.41
C SER A 562 -1.89 -34.43 -28.80
N VAL A 563 -2.53 -34.20 -27.66
CA VAL A 563 -2.37 -33.04 -26.81
C VAL A 563 -2.04 -33.54 -25.41
N ASP A 564 -1.05 -32.94 -24.75
CA ASP A 564 -0.62 -33.31 -23.40
C ASP A 564 -1.53 -32.72 -22.29
N GLU A 565 -1.12 -32.81 -21.02
CA GLU A 565 -1.81 -32.15 -19.89
C GLU A 565 -1.53 -30.63 -19.78
N ALA A 566 -0.55 -30.09 -20.50
CA ALA A 566 -0.18 -28.67 -20.49
C ALA A 566 -0.87 -27.85 -21.62
N GLY A 567 -1.34 -28.52 -22.67
CA GLY A 567 -1.96 -27.96 -23.86
C GLY A 567 -1.09 -27.96 -25.12
N ASN A 568 0.11 -28.57 -25.11
CA ASN A 568 0.96 -28.66 -26.30
C ASN A 568 0.36 -29.68 -27.28
N LEU A 569 0.22 -29.27 -28.55
CA LEU A 569 -0.30 -30.10 -29.63
C LEU A 569 0.85 -30.73 -30.43
N SER A 570 0.75 -32.02 -30.72
CA SER A 570 1.72 -32.77 -31.52
C SER A 570 1.81 -32.29 -32.97
N ASP A 571 2.92 -32.64 -33.62
CA ASP A 571 2.92 -32.80 -35.09
C ASP A 571 1.91 -33.90 -35.51
N ALA A 572 1.56 -33.91 -36.79
CA ALA A 572 0.72 -34.95 -37.39
C ALA A 572 1.37 -36.35 -37.32
N SER A 573 0.58 -37.41 -37.15
CA SER A 573 1.04 -38.79 -37.32
C SER A 573 1.58 -39.04 -38.73
N ASP A 574 2.72 -39.73 -38.85
CA ASP A 574 3.33 -40.09 -40.15
C ASP A 574 2.38 -40.94 -41.02
N GLU A 575 1.61 -41.84 -40.41
CA GLU A 575 0.64 -42.70 -41.08
C GLU A 575 -0.79 -42.12 -40.97
N PRO A 576 -1.55 -42.03 -42.07
CA PRO A 576 -2.96 -41.63 -42.06
C PRO A 576 -3.89 -42.83 -41.77
N VAL A 577 -5.10 -42.53 -41.28
CA VAL A 577 -6.16 -43.49 -41.01
C VAL A 577 -7.32 -43.25 -41.98
N TYR A 578 -7.74 -44.29 -42.68
CA TYR A 578 -8.80 -44.24 -43.66
C TYR A 578 -10.12 -44.79 -43.09
N VAL A 579 -11.08 -43.89 -42.83
CA VAL A 579 -12.42 -44.26 -42.34
C VAL A 579 -13.30 -44.57 -43.55
N ALA A 580 -13.56 -45.85 -43.76
CA ALA A 580 -14.21 -46.40 -44.95
C ALA A 580 -15.62 -46.92 -44.66
N ASP A 581 -16.42 -47.07 -45.72
CA ASP A 581 -17.61 -47.91 -45.67
C ASP A 581 -17.17 -49.39 -45.77
N THR A 582 -17.04 -50.07 -44.63
CA THR A 582 -16.58 -51.47 -44.57
C THR A 582 -17.57 -52.46 -45.16
N SER A 583 -18.83 -52.04 -45.40
CA SER A 583 -19.78 -52.81 -46.22
C SER A 583 -19.32 -52.85 -47.69
N ILE A 584 -18.54 -51.86 -48.15
CA ILE A 584 -18.01 -51.82 -49.51
C ILE A 584 -16.64 -52.51 -49.58
N VAL A 585 -16.52 -53.42 -50.54
CA VAL A 585 -15.34 -54.28 -50.74
C VAL A 585 -15.01 -54.33 -52.23
N VAL A 586 -13.73 -54.20 -52.58
CA VAL A 586 -13.23 -54.45 -53.93
C VAL A 586 -12.29 -55.65 -53.88
N PHE A 587 -12.40 -56.57 -54.83
CA PHE A 587 -11.39 -57.60 -55.08
C PHE A 587 -10.88 -57.48 -56.51
N ASP A 588 -9.56 -57.39 -56.69
CA ASP A 588 -8.94 -57.41 -58.02
C ASP A 588 -8.54 -58.82 -58.44
N LEU A 589 -9.17 -59.30 -59.51
CA LEU A 589 -8.90 -60.56 -60.18
C LEU A 589 -8.20 -60.34 -61.55
N ALA A 590 -7.94 -59.10 -61.95
CA ALA A 590 -7.33 -58.76 -63.23
C ALA A 590 -5.92 -59.34 -63.43
N GLY A 591 -5.21 -59.63 -62.34
CA GLY A 591 -3.91 -60.29 -62.38
C GLY A 591 -3.93 -61.77 -62.82
N GLY A 592 -5.11 -62.40 -62.94
CA GLY A 592 -5.24 -63.84 -63.27
C GLY A 592 -4.71 -64.79 -62.20
N ASN A 593 -4.33 -64.26 -61.04
CA ASN A 593 -4.11 -65.00 -59.81
C ASN A 593 -5.36 -64.81 -58.94
N SER A 594 -6.18 -65.84 -58.81
CA SER A 594 -7.10 -65.92 -57.68
C SER A 594 -6.27 -66.18 -56.43
N SER A 595 -5.73 -65.11 -55.82
CA SER A 595 -5.26 -65.12 -54.44
C SER A 595 -6.37 -65.66 -53.54
N SER A 596 -5.99 -66.31 -52.46
CA SER A 596 -6.96 -66.83 -51.49
C SER A 596 -7.50 -65.68 -50.64
N HIS A 597 -8.49 -64.96 -51.18
CA HIS A 597 -9.31 -63.97 -50.43
C HIS A 597 -10.26 -64.66 -49.41
N SER A 598 -9.88 -65.87 -48.96
CA SER A 598 -10.56 -66.78 -48.03
C SER A 598 -10.57 -66.31 -46.60
N ASP A 599 -9.62 -65.44 -46.26
CA ASP A 599 -9.30 -65.11 -44.89
C ASP A 599 -10.20 -63.96 -44.38
N ARG A 600 -10.90 -63.28 -45.30
CA ARG A 600 -11.99 -62.36 -44.97
C ARG A 600 -13.24 -63.16 -44.57
N THR A 601 -13.73 -62.89 -43.36
CA THR A 601 -15.06 -63.31 -42.91
C THR A 601 -16.02 -62.12 -43.04
N PHE A 602 -17.22 -62.36 -43.58
CA PHE A 602 -18.29 -61.37 -43.58
C PHE A 602 -19.15 -61.50 -42.31
N ASP A 603 -19.70 -60.40 -41.80
CA ASP A 603 -20.76 -60.48 -40.81
C ASP A 603 -22.08 -60.94 -41.49
N ALA A 604 -22.95 -61.63 -40.75
CA ALA A 604 -24.26 -62.07 -41.25
C ALA A 604 -25.37 -61.02 -41.05
N ASN A 605 -25.03 -59.84 -40.53
CA ASN A 605 -25.95 -58.76 -40.19
C ASN A 605 -25.65 -57.43 -40.93
N VAL A 606 -24.71 -57.44 -41.88
CA VAL A 606 -24.29 -56.27 -42.69
C VAL A 606 -24.59 -56.56 -44.17
N ASP A 607 -25.29 -55.64 -44.85
CA ASP A 607 -25.61 -55.74 -46.28
C ASP A 607 -24.40 -55.24 -47.13
N TYR A 608 -23.46 -56.12 -47.51
CA TYR A 608 -22.23 -55.71 -48.20
C TYR A 608 -22.45 -55.29 -49.67
N THR A 609 -21.56 -54.48 -50.24
CA THR A 609 -21.45 -54.24 -51.69
C THR A 609 -20.05 -54.60 -52.19
N ILE A 610 -19.96 -55.74 -52.88
CA ILE A 610 -18.72 -56.38 -53.32
C ILE A 610 -18.49 -56.13 -54.81
N TYR A 611 -17.46 -55.38 -55.15
CA TYR A 611 -16.97 -55.19 -56.50
C TYR A 611 -15.91 -56.25 -56.85
N LEU A 612 -16.04 -56.86 -58.03
CA LEU A 612 -15.10 -57.85 -58.57
C LEU A 612 -14.50 -57.31 -59.88
N VAL A 613 -13.23 -56.88 -59.85
CA VAL A 613 -12.51 -56.36 -61.02
C VAL A 613 -11.89 -57.52 -61.79
N ILE A 614 -12.13 -57.60 -63.10
CA ILE A 614 -11.71 -58.73 -63.95
C ILE A 614 -11.04 -58.20 -65.23
N ASP A 615 -9.94 -58.83 -65.66
CA ASP A 615 -9.29 -58.42 -66.91
C ASP A 615 -10.05 -58.89 -68.15
N SER A 616 -10.62 -57.91 -68.87
CA SER A 616 -11.27 -58.14 -70.17
C SER A 616 -10.29 -58.38 -71.32
N SER A 617 -8.98 -58.20 -71.10
CA SER A 617 -7.93 -58.53 -72.07
C SER A 617 -7.36 -59.96 -71.91
N ALA A 618 -7.68 -60.65 -70.81
CA ALA A 618 -7.08 -61.92 -70.40
C ALA A 618 -7.52 -63.08 -71.30
N SER A 619 -6.82 -63.24 -72.42
CA SER A 619 -7.08 -64.28 -73.43
C SER A 619 -7.05 -65.73 -72.90
N ASN A 620 -6.54 -65.99 -71.69
CA ASN A 620 -6.54 -67.30 -71.05
C ASN A 620 -6.68 -67.18 -69.50
N LEU A 621 -7.86 -66.84 -68.98
CA LEU A 621 -8.23 -67.16 -67.59
C LEU A 621 -8.40 -68.70 -67.44
N GLY A 622 -7.26 -69.39 -67.28
CA GLY A 622 -7.14 -70.84 -67.12
C GLY A 622 -7.55 -71.67 -68.34
N ASN A 623 -6.60 -72.08 -69.19
CA ASN A 623 -6.91 -72.83 -70.43
C ASN A 623 -6.98 -74.36 -70.28
N SER A 624 -7.61 -74.84 -69.20
CA SER A 624 -8.08 -76.21 -69.06
C SER A 624 -9.58 -76.20 -68.78
N GLU A 625 -10.32 -77.16 -69.35
CA GLU A 625 -11.78 -77.26 -69.19
C GLU A 625 -12.17 -77.14 -67.70
N TRP A 626 -13.06 -76.17 -67.39
CA TRP A 626 -13.49 -75.82 -66.02
C TRP A 626 -12.39 -75.14 -65.16
N SER A 627 -11.78 -74.07 -65.67
CA SER A 627 -11.05 -73.09 -64.85
C SER A 627 -12.00 -72.34 -63.91
N SER A 628 -12.22 -72.92 -62.73
CA SER A 628 -13.00 -72.28 -61.67
C SER A 628 -12.15 -71.26 -60.91
N GLU A 629 -12.42 -69.98 -61.12
CA GLU A 629 -12.16 -69.00 -60.06
C GLU A 629 -13.20 -69.24 -58.97
N LEU A 630 -12.70 -69.56 -57.78
CA LEU A 630 -13.49 -70.10 -56.68
C LEU A 630 -13.22 -69.22 -55.47
N TRP A 631 -14.17 -68.33 -55.19
CA TRP A 631 -14.08 -67.43 -54.07
C TRP A 631 -14.55 -68.14 -52.80
N GLU A 632 -13.59 -68.59 -51.99
CA GLU A 632 -13.81 -69.05 -50.62
C GLU A 632 -13.92 -67.83 -49.69
N GLY A 633 -14.66 -67.95 -48.58
CA GLY A 633 -14.93 -66.84 -47.65
C GLY A 633 -16.36 -66.29 -47.71
N ALA A 634 -17.10 -66.57 -48.80
CA ALA A 634 -18.50 -66.16 -49.05
C ALA A 634 -19.56 -66.77 -48.10
N SER A 635 -19.12 -67.37 -46.98
CA SER A 635 -19.93 -67.64 -45.80
C SER A 635 -20.47 -66.35 -45.19
N ASN A 636 -21.60 -66.45 -44.47
CA ASN A 636 -22.35 -65.35 -43.86
C ASN A 636 -22.99 -64.34 -44.82
N LEU A 637 -22.44 -64.12 -46.02
CA LEU A 637 -23.16 -63.44 -47.09
C LEU A 637 -24.56 -64.08 -47.24
N ASP A 638 -25.59 -63.26 -47.32
CA ASP A 638 -26.96 -63.54 -46.89
C ASP A 638 -27.93 -63.35 -48.10
N SER A 639 -29.17 -62.95 -47.85
CA SER A 639 -29.87 -61.97 -48.67
C SER A 639 -29.05 -60.70 -48.98
N GLY A 640 -28.89 -59.75 -48.06
CA GLY A 640 -28.68 -58.31 -48.33
C GLY A 640 -27.60 -57.91 -49.35
N ASP A 641 -26.55 -58.72 -49.51
CA ASP A 641 -25.33 -58.36 -50.23
C ASP A 641 -25.48 -58.19 -51.74
N THR A 642 -24.86 -57.11 -52.23
CA THR A 642 -24.69 -56.82 -53.64
C THR A 642 -23.34 -57.30 -54.17
N ILE A 643 -23.34 -57.93 -55.36
CA ILE A 643 -22.11 -58.28 -56.08
C ILE A 643 -22.12 -57.59 -57.46
N VAL A 644 -21.07 -56.81 -57.75
CA VAL A 644 -20.93 -55.99 -58.96
C VAL A 644 -19.65 -56.38 -59.68
N PHE A 645 -19.77 -56.83 -60.92
CA PHE A 645 -18.60 -57.10 -61.78
C PHE A 645 -18.16 -55.82 -62.51
N VAL A 646 -16.85 -55.56 -62.55
CA VAL A 646 -16.20 -54.43 -63.24
C VAL A 646 -15.02 -54.90 -64.10
N GLY A 647 -14.72 -54.23 -65.22
CA GLY A 647 -13.56 -54.52 -66.06
C GLY A 647 -12.26 -53.86 -65.56
N SER A 648 -11.10 -54.46 -65.88
CA SER A 648 -9.74 -54.14 -65.40
C SER A 648 -9.29 -52.68 -65.35
N ASN A 649 -9.95 -51.77 -66.06
CA ASN A 649 -9.66 -50.33 -66.05
C ASN A 649 -10.69 -49.54 -65.21
N GLY A 650 -11.21 -50.14 -64.12
CA GLY A 650 -12.32 -49.58 -63.32
C GLY A 650 -13.62 -49.34 -64.11
N SER A 651 -13.73 -49.91 -65.31
CA SER A 651 -14.63 -49.47 -66.37
C SER A 651 -15.70 -50.53 -66.71
N PRO A 652 -16.88 -50.13 -67.23
CA PRO A 652 -17.97 -51.06 -67.57
C PRO A 652 -17.68 -51.96 -68.79
N GLU A 653 -16.56 -51.78 -69.48
CA GLU A 653 -16.23 -52.47 -70.74
C GLU A 653 -15.65 -53.88 -70.53
N PHE A 654 -16.54 -54.85 -70.31
CA PHE A 654 -16.26 -56.27 -70.49
C PHE A 654 -16.07 -56.61 -71.98
N GLY A 655 -14.84 -56.43 -72.48
CA GLY A 655 -14.42 -56.90 -73.79
C GLY A 655 -14.63 -58.41 -73.98
N ASN A 656 -15.69 -58.81 -74.68
CA ASN A 656 -16.00 -60.17 -75.10
C ASN A 656 -16.11 -61.27 -74.01
N ILE A 657 -16.08 -60.92 -72.72
CA ILE A 657 -16.33 -61.85 -71.61
C ILE A 657 -17.82 -61.86 -71.27
N ASP A 658 -18.46 -63.02 -71.44
CA ASP A 658 -19.77 -63.31 -70.86
C ASP A 658 -19.61 -64.11 -69.55
N ILE A 659 -20.49 -63.86 -68.56
CA ILE A 659 -20.62 -64.72 -67.37
C ILE A 659 -21.50 -65.91 -67.73
N ASP A 660 -20.86 -67.05 -68.02
CA ASP A 660 -21.48 -68.25 -68.57
C ASP A 660 -22.13 -69.13 -67.49
N TYR A 661 -21.78 -68.97 -66.19
CA TYR A 661 -22.41 -69.64 -65.05
C TYR A 661 -22.06 -68.94 -63.71
N ALA A 662 -22.97 -68.99 -62.71
CA ALA A 662 -22.68 -68.62 -61.32
C ALA A 662 -23.51 -69.44 -60.32
N SER A 663 -22.93 -69.85 -59.19
CA SER A 663 -23.62 -70.53 -58.08
C SER A 663 -22.86 -70.45 -56.75
N ARG A 664 -23.56 -70.59 -55.61
CA ARG A 664 -22.94 -70.90 -54.32
C ARG A 664 -22.82 -72.41 -54.11
N THR A 665 -21.79 -72.83 -53.39
CA THR A 665 -21.54 -74.23 -53.01
C THR A 665 -22.58 -74.76 -52.01
N SER A 666 -22.72 -76.09 -51.90
CA SER A 666 -23.73 -76.74 -51.05
C SER A 666 -23.50 -76.58 -49.53
N ASN A 667 -22.35 -76.05 -49.11
CA ASN A 667 -22.03 -75.63 -47.75
C ASN A 667 -22.16 -74.11 -47.53
N GLY A 668 -22.55 -73.34 -48.56
CA GLY A 668 -22.76 -71.89 -48.50
C GLY A 668 -21.50 -71.02 -48.44
N ALA A 669 -20.33 -71.60 -48.17
CA ALA A 669 -19.09 -70.89 -47.85
C ALA A 669 -18.24 -70.46 -49.07
N SER A 670 -18.67 -70.76 -50.29
CA SER A 670 -17.94 -70.39 -51.50
C SER A 670 -18.88 -69.94 -52.62
N LEU A 671 -18.46 -68.91 -53.37
CA LEU A 671 -19.09 -68.50 -54.61
C LEU A 671 -18.23 -68.98 -55.80
N PHE A 672 -18.89 -69.54 -56.80
CA PHE A 672 -18.29 -70.08 -58.01
C PHE A 672 -18.89 -69.36 -59.22
N PHE A 673 -18.05 -68.91 -60.14
CA PHE A 673 -18.48 -68.34 -61.42
C PHE A 673 -17.60 -68.84 -62.58
N VAL A 674 -18.14 -68.76 -63.80
CA VAL A 674 -17.45 -69.16 -65.03
C VAL A 674 -17.51 -68.01 -66.03
N LEU A 675 -16.35 -67.62 -66.51
CA LEU A 675 -16.16 -66.52 -67.46
C LEU A 675 -15.76 -67.09 -68.82
N ASN A 676 -16.29 -66.52 -69.91
CA ASN A 676 -16.05 -67.01 -71.26
C ASN A 676 -15.70 -65.87 -72.22
N SER A 677 -14.42 -65.79 -72.61
CA SER A 677 -13.85 -64.72 -73.44
C SER A 677 -14.01 -64.92 -74.96
N THR A 678 -14.73 -65.97 -75.41
CA THR A 678 -14.70 -66.37 -76.83
C THR A 678 -15.57 -65.53 -77.77
N GLY A 679 -16.31 -64.52 -77.27
CA GLY A 679 -17.03 -63.54 -78.09
C GLY A 679 -18.12 -64.11 -79.01
N VAL A 680 -18.59 -65.33 -78.75
CA VAL A 680 -19.62 -66.02 -79.54
C VAL A 680 -20.64 -66.67 -78.61
N PRO A 681 -21.90 -66.17 -78.55
CA PRO A 681 -22.96 -66.83 -77.80
C PRO A 681 -23.13 -68.28 -78.28
N ARG A 682 -23.05 -69.24 -77.37
CA ARG A 682 -22.82 -70.66 -77.67
C ARG A 682 -24.07 -71.35 -78.24
N SER A 683 -24.44 -71.00 -79.47
CA SER A 683 -25.64 -71.50 -80.13
C SER A 683 -25.46 -72.96 -80.60
N ASN A 684 -26.42 -73.80 -80.23
CA ASN A 684 -26.78 -75.05 -80.91
C ASN A 684 -25.72 -76.16 -80.98
N THR A 685 -25.69 -77.03 -79.97
CA THR A 685 -26.40 -78.33 -80.10
C THR A 685 -26.52 -79.03 -78.75
N THR A 686 -27.75 -79.27 -78.28
CA THR A 686 -28.12 -80.02 -77.06
C THR A 686 -27.49 -79.57 -75.73
N ALA A 687 -28.34 -79.14 -74.79
CA ALA A 687 -28.02 -78.86 -73.38
C ALA A 687 -27.32 -77.52 -73.02
N SER A 688 -27.51 -76.45 -73.81
CA SER A 688 -27.49 -75.09 -73.25
C SER A 688 -28.82 -74.85 -72.50
N GLN A 689 -28.82 -74.95 -71.17
CA GLN A 689 -29.96 -74.56 -70.33
C GLN A 689 -29.79 -73.11 -69.88
N TYR A 690 -30.84 -72.29 -70.01
CA TYR A 690 -30.77 -70.90 -69.56
C TYR A 690 -31.06 -70.82 -68.05
N PHE A 691 -29.96 -70.86 -67.30
CA PHE A 691 -29.61 -70.27 -66.00
C PHE A 691 -30.61 -70.06 -64.88
N ARG A 692 -30.10 -69.98 -63.63
CA ARG A 692 -30.77 -69.44 -62.41
C ARG A 692 -31.69 -70.54 -61.68
N LEU A 693 -31.93 -70.90 -60.39
CA LEU A 693 -31.52 -70.58 -58.99
C LEU A 693 -32.65 -69.85 -58.08
N TYR A 694 -32.58 -69.57 -56.75
CA TYR A 694 -33.67 -68.94 -55.86
C TYR A 694 -33.21 -68.04 -54.66
N ALA A 695 -34.11 -67.53 -53.78
CA ALA A 695 -33.87 -66.55 -52.69
C ALA A 695 -32.90 -66.96 -51.53
N ASN A 696 -31.72 -67.45 -51.87
CA ASN A 696 -30.72 -68.11 -51.03
C ASN A 696 -29.33 -68.02 -51.72
N GLY A 697 -28.93 -66.83 -52.17
CA GLY A 697 -27.79 -66.69 -53.09
C GLY A 697 -28.14 -66.86 -54.58
N SER A 698 -29.40 -66.60 -55.01
CA SER A 698 -29.85 -67.00 -56.35
C SER A 698 -31.23 -66.46 -56.89
N LEU A 699 -31.60 -66.79 -58.14
CA LEU A 699 -32.82 -66.40 -58.92
C LEU A 699 -33.02 -67.41 -60.10
N SER A 700 -34.16 -67.61 -60.86
CA SER A 700 -34.64 -68.92 -61.51
C SER A 700 -34.56 -69.31 -63.06
N ALA A 701 -34.58 -70.63 -63.45
CA ALA A 701 -34.25 -71.24 -64.80
C ALA A 701 -35.35 -71.76 -65.73
N LEU A 702 -35.02 -71.77 -67.05
CA LEU A 702 -35.87 -72.21 -68.15
C LEU A 702 -35.23 -73.28 -69.08
N THR A 703 -36.01 -74.33 -69.32
CA THR A 703 -35.73 -75.38 -70.33
C THR A 703 -36.56 -75.17 -71.60
N PRO A 704 -36.26 -75.82 -72.74
CA PRO A 704 -36.96 -75.60 -74.02
C PRO A 704 -38.46 -75.91 -74.07
N ASN A 705 -39.06 -76.48 -73.01
CA ASN A 705 -40.42 -77.03 -73.02
C ASN A 705 -41.45 -76.29 -72.14
N GLY A 706 -41.09 -75.21 -71.46
CA GLY A 706 -42.05 -74.17 -71.05
C GLY A 706 -42.79 -74.33 -69.71
N ASP A 707 -42.44 -75.28 -68.84
CA ASP A 707 -42.87 -75.22 -67.43
C ASP A 707 -42.04 -74.16 -66.68
N TYR A 708 -42.71 -73.21 -66.04
CA TYR A 708 -42.09 -72.11 -65.30
C TYR A 708 -41.68 -72.50 -63.89
N LEU A 709 -40.66 -71.83 -63.37
CA LEU A 709 -40.66 -71.37 -61.98
C LEU A 709 -40.15 -69.93 -61.90
N SER A 710 -40.78 -69.14 -61.06
CA SER A 710 -40.40 -67.76 -60.76
C SER A 710 -39.70 -67.68 -59.42
N ASN A 711 -38.45 -67.20 -59.38
CA ASN A 711 -38.20 -66.00 -58.60
C ASN A 711 -36.95 -65.22 -59.05
N GLN A 712 -36.96 -63.92 -58.78
CA GLN A 712 -35.74 -63.14 -58.49
C GLN A 712 -35.28 -63.54 -57.05
N ASN A 713 -34.19 -63.07 -56.45
CA ASN A 713 -33.38 -61.90 -56.69
C ASN A 713 -32.00 -62.13 -56.07
N LEU A 714 -30.98 -61.44 -56.57
CA LEU A 714 -29.86 -61.05 -55.72
C LEU A 714 -29.67 -59.54 -55.80
N TRP A 715 -30.20 -58.90 -54.76
CA TRP A 715 -29.67 -57.75 -54.02
C TRP A 715 -28.44 -57.07 -54.64
N THR A 716 -28.43 -55.76 -54.85
CA THR A 716 -29.55 -54.94 -55.33
C THR A 716 -29.15 -54.25 -56.64
N GLY A 717 -29.79 -54.60 -57.76
CA GLY A 717 -29.48 -54.00 -59.07
C GLY A 717 -30.17 -54.69 -60.23
N THR A 718 -30.67 -53.93 -61.21
CA THR A 718 -31.52 -54.49 -62.29
C THR A 718 -30.72 -54.78 -63.56
N TRP A 719 -30.24 -56.00 -63.71
CA TRP A 719 -29.48 -56.45 -64.89
C TRP A 719 -30.40 -56.76 -66.08
N TYR A 720 -30.06 -56.25 -67.28
CA TYR A 720 -30.82 -56.45 -68.53
C TYR A 720 -29.93 -57.00 -69.67
N LEU A 721 -30.01 -58.30 -69.92
CA LEU A 721 -29.29 -58.96 -71.03
C LEU A 721 -29.94 -58.68 -72.40
N THR A 722 -29.33 -57.78 -73.19
CA THR A 722 -29.63 -57.63 -74.63
C THR A 722 -28.37 -57.36 -75.46
N ASN A 723 -27.65 -58.43 -75.86
CA ASN A 723 -26.52 -58.44 -76.80
C ASN A 723 -25.43 -57.35 -76.59
N GLY A 724 -24.54 -57.58 -75.62
CA GLY A 724 -23.29 -56.84 -75.47
C GLY A 724 -23.04 -56.38 -74.04
N SER A 725 -21.82 -56.64 -73.57
CA SER A 725 -21.12 -56.14 -72.37
C SER A 725 -21.96 -55.39 -71.32
N LEU A 726 -22.19 -56.04 -70.18
CA LEU A 726 -22.81 -55.47 -68.98
C LEU A 726 -21.75 -55.31 -67.88
N GLY A 727 -21.40 -54.07 -67.57
CA GLY A 727 -20.63 -53.72 -66.39
C GLY A 727 -21.08 -52.39 -65.82
N ASN A 728 -20.77 -52.15 -64.55
CA ASN A 728 -20.70 -50.81 -63.99
C ASN A 728 -19.23 -50.36 -63.98
N ALA A 729 -18.98 -49.07 -63.84
CA ALA A 729 -17.66 -48.62 -63.36
C ALA A 729 -17.57 -48.90 -61.84
N ILE A 730 -16.36 -48.97 -61.29
CA ILE A 730 -16.19 -48.60 -59.87
C ILE A 730 -16.47 -47.09 -59.80
N PRO A 731 -17.35 -46.61 -58.91
CA PRO A 731 -17.45 -45.18 -58.62
C PRO A 731 -16.10 -44.68 -58.11
N SER A 732 -15.43 -43.82 -58.87
CA SER A 732 -14.04 -43.44 -58.63
C SER A 732 -13.82 -42.77 -57.28
N GLY A 733 -12.86 -43.27 -56.50
CA GLY A 733 -12.55 -42.75 -55.17
C GLY A 733 -13.46 -43.32 -54.09
N ILE A 734 -13.96 -44.54 -54.25
CA ILE A 734 -14.50 -45.28 -53.11
C ILE A 734 -13.33 -45.77 -52.27
N LEU A 735 -13.30 -45.32 -51.03
CA LEU A 735 -12.45 -45.87 -50.00
C LEU A 735 -13.07 -47.21 -49.53
N THR A 736 -12.33 -48.31 -49.67
CA THR A 736 -12.79 -49.65 -49.28
C THR A 736 -11.89 -50.23 -48.20
N SER A 737 -12.38 -51.28 -47.55
CA SER A 737 -11.62 -52.17 -46.65
C SER A 737 -10.47 -52.98 -47.32
N GLN A 738 -9.90 -52.48 -48.41
CA GLN A 738 -8.66 -52.92 -49.10
C GLN A 738 -7.91 -51.71 -49.71
N GLY A 739 -8.20 -50.48 -49.26
CA GLY A 739 -7.67 -49.23 -49.79
C GLY A 739 -8.60 -48.51 -50.78
N LEU A 740 -8.08 -47.46 -51.43
CA LEU A 740 -8.81 -46.62 -52.38
C LEU A 740 -9.00 -47.29 -53.77
N ALA A 741 -10.20 -47.18 -54.35
CA ALA A 741 -10.61 -47.84 -55.61
C ALA A 741 -11.25 -46.91 -56.67
#